data_AF-A0AB33TXF0-F1
#
_entry.id   AF-A0AB33TXF0-F1
#
_cell.length_a   1.000
_cell.length_b   1.000
_cell.length_c   1.000
_cell.angle_alpha   90.00
_cell.angle_beta   90.00
_cell.angle_gamma   90.00
#
_symmetry.space_group_name_H-M   'P 1'
#
loop_
_entity.id
_entity.type
_entity.pdbx_description
1 polymer ?
#
loop_
_entity_poly.entity_id
_entity_poly.type
_entity_poly.pdbx_seq_one_letter_code
_entity_poly.pdbx_strand_id
1 'polypeptide(L)'
;MASPRPYGLLSRGLEPTARDRGFIDNLVMRALTLKEVGDLPSVQLIRALPDGGVVLVRDAGGILRAVTDKPPVPSEKVPPLGFAHLEVPSFYSGIVTKSVLLPREKRLVGIRVTQTCRRRIAGYDKEAILPAGDLRLARMAVEYGRSGLLFKPDVGIPDPRFHSQYAQQLPSWYSGAMAEVVQVVGGYGRQDFEKLPKTREEQVRIVLPEEVAAEIGAEIGGDILPGCSGLPPQDGQYRFDCKFDSTHLVSLGGDGTPWLVHIAPKGVYVMPLPLVPATTAAAFRRYMESVGDDEVLYVLDRFGGLPSGEGFPERPDDFAAWEKAGVIIRVCGTEDFYGKNGFSSVIGWTANRDGTEMANTCYDYDDETAYGIGYLFRLNLKIGSVGHLGRAKRADLGVIGDERLRDLTAVYVGRVLGLFPDDDVKSMPVRYKLRLAPVSLLVERARRTEDFEFKDAEEREFWTEYRARGIARVSGRVAETLRGTLVSFEKPLAQPQVKFPEPLLGACISHDFSPNRKDAGRVKNMKTADTPVFVYFVGDDMRTLKYYREWGEFYAETRSNFEPDMTVGNWYREDYSGKAGVYGYFYSSDIDRRKVLSQGVVRTDITGRDAGYDSKPRFAFDSYYYRTGTIWRNRYYTHHTVVRKSLQNRMNVAVCVPYFMRNALLYAVAESAGEKSVEESLRLLSVADPHSYRYWTDDRIFAWIGSLPVMKGLPYPKDGAPVWVEMEVYEPSAANSFADEGSWIFGLPQDYTWLVHPNRNEWLHSGGGGAPNVREFSKRKSSRDELSVELHASVAHLPRKLKGAVNGRYFVPSPHPKTGHTFYRDGCKNMAGLTEYANVEHFEGEGERAHWGETRLFDSHGGVYSFIGVVNE
;
A
#
# COMPACT_ATOMS: atom_id res chain seq x y z
N MET A 1 0.59 13.08 -88.33
CA MET A 1 1.13 12.81 -86.99
C MET A 1 2.59 13.22 -87.00
N ALA A 2 2.97 14.21 -86.18
CA ALA A 2 4.35 14.66 -86.09
C ALA A 2 5.27 13.48 -85.70
N SER A 3 6.44 13.36 -86.31
CA SER A 3 7.44 12.36 -85.92
C SER A 3 8.12 12.76 -84.60
N PRO A 4 8.42 11.82 -83.68
CA PRO A 4 9.06 12.15 -82.42
C PRO A 4 10.42 12.82 -82.66
N ARG A 5 10.57 14.05 -82.15
CA ARG A 5 11.84 14.80 -82.17
C ARG A 5 12.47 14.77 -80.78
N PRO A 6 13.78 14.58 -80.67
CA PRO A 6 14.47 14.70 -79.38
C PRO A 6 14.31 16.13 -78.84
N TYR A 7 14.08 16.25 -77.55
CA TYR A 7 13.95 17.53 -76.85
C TYR A 7 14.97 17.65 -75.72
N GLY A 8 15.40 18.87 -75.44
CA GLY A 8 16.19 19.14 -74.24
C GLY A 8 15.32 19.16 -73.00
N LEU A 9 15.57 18.28 -72.03
CA LEU A 9 14.92 18.30 -70.72
C LEU A 9 15.80 19.07 -69.74
N LEU A 10 15.27 20.13 -69.14
CA LEU A 10 15.92 20.91 -68.09
C LEU A 10 15.10 20.80 -66.80
N SER A 11 15.67 20.18 -65.78
CA SER A 11 15.04 20.03 -64.47
C SER A 11 15.43 21.19 -63.55
N ARG A 12 14.45 21.95 -63.05
CA ARG A 12 14.59 22.86 -61.90
C ARG A 12 13.98 22.17 -60.68
N GLY A 13 14.78 21.99 -59.64
CA GLY A 13 14.40 21.24 -58.44
C GLY A 13 14.59 19.74 -58.59
N LEU A 14 13.57 18.93 -58.27
CA LEU A 14 13.66 17.46 -58.35
C LEU A 14 13.58 16.95 -59.80
N GLU A 15 14.28 15.84 -60.06
CA GLU A 15 14.20 15.13 -61.33
C GLU A 15 12.79 14.57 -61.58
N PRO A 16 12.25 14.65 -62.81
CA PRO A 16 10.95 14.09 -63.15
C PRO A 16 10.94 12.57 -63.00
N THR A 17 9.89 12.03 -62.37
CA THR A 17 9.71 10.57 -62.21
C THR A 17 9.48 9.90 -63.56
N ALA A 18 9.51 8.56 -63.62
CA ALA A 18 9.18 7.84 -64.85
C ALA A 18 7.76 8.18 -65.38
N ARG A 19 6.82 8.42 -64.46
CA ARG A 19 5.45 8.82 -64.79
C ARG A 19 5.38 10.25 -65.33
N ASP A 20 6.13 11.18 -64.73
CA ASP A 20 6.25 12.54 -65.24
C ASP A 20 6.89 12.55 -66.63
N ARG A 21 7.96 11.77 -66.86
CA ARG A 21 8.63 11.68 -68.16
C ARG A 21 7.67 11.21 -69.26
N GLY A 22 6.88 10.16 -68.99
CA GLY A 22 5.86 9.70 -69.93
C GLY A 22 4.76 10.74 -70.20
N PHE A 23 4.41 11.57 -69.22
CA PHE A 23 3.49 12.70 -69.41
C PHE A 23 4.12 13.83 -70.25
N ILE A 24 5.40 14.14 -70.03
CA ILE A 24 6.16 15.13 -70.79
C ILE A 24 6.28 14.71 -72.25
N ASP A 25 6.59 13.45 -72.52
CA ASP A 25 6.65 12.90 -73.89
C ASP A 25 5.32 13.10 -74.64
N ASN A 26 4.20 12.81 -73.97
CA ASN A 26 2.87 13.03 -74.55
C ASN A 26 2.60 14.52 -74.81
N LEU A 27 2.98 15.38 -73.86
CA LEU A 27 2.80 16.82 -73.97
C LEU A 27 3.65 17.43 -75.09
N VAL A 28 4.87 16.92 -75.30
CA VAL A 28 5.75 17.29 -76.41
C VAL A 28 5.13 16.91 -77.76
N MET A 29 4.58 15.70 -77.89
CA MET A 29 3.88 15.28 -79.11
C MET A 29 2.66 16.16 -79.41
N ARG A 30 1.90 16.55 -78.36
CA ARG A 30 0.79 17.50 -78.51
C ARG A 30 1.28 18.88 -78.95
N ALA A 31 2.35 19.41 -78.36
CA ALA A 31 2.93 20.69 -78.75
C ALA A 31 3.36 20.69 -80.22
N LEU A 32 4.08 19.65 -80.67
CA LEU A 32 4.51 19.49 -82.06
C LEU A 32 3.32 19.40 -83.01
N THR A 33 2.30 18.62 -82.67
CA THR A 33 1.08 18.50 -83.49
C THR A 33 0.34 19.83 -83.58
N LEU A 34 0.22 20.58 -82.48
CA LEU A 34 -0.37 21.91 -82.45
C LEU A 34 0.37 22.91 -83.33
N LYS A 35 1.70 22.86 -83.33
CA LYS A 35 2.54 23.74 -84.14
C LYS A 35 2.45 23.41 -85.63
N GLU A 36 2.49 22.13 -86.00
CA GLU A 36 2.38 21.67 -87.39
C GLU A 36 0.99 21.91 -87.98
N VAL A 37 -0.08 21.62 -87.22
CA VAL A 37 -1.47 21.81 -87.69
C VAL A 37 -1.84 23.29 -87.73
N GLY A 38 -1.32 24.10 -86.82
CA GLY A 38 -1.64 25.52 -86.71
C GLY A 38 -0.72 26.47 -87.49
N ASP A 39 0.27 25.95 -88.21
CA ASP A 39 1.34 26.72 -88.89
C ASP A 39 1.95 27.82 -88.01
N LEU A 40 2.22 27.48 -86.74
CA LEU A 40 2.64 28.47 -85.74
C LEU A 40 4.17 28.64 -85.75
N PRO A 41 4.68 29.89 -85.71
CA PRO A 41 6.13 30.15 -85.62
C PRO A 41 6.74 29.65 -84.29
N SER A 42 5.91 29.53 -83.23
CA SER A 42 6.30 28.94 -81.96
C SER A 42 5.10 28.41 -81.19
N VAL A 43 5.32 27.42 -80.32
CA VAL A 43 4.30 26.92 -79.40
C VAL A 43 4.87 26.81 -77.99
N GLN A 44 4.03 27.12 -77.00
CA GLN A 44 4.37 27.00 -75.59
C GLN A 44 3.17 26.41 -74.83
N LEU A 45 3.40 25.35 -74.06
CA LEU A 45 2.40 24.70 -73.22
C LEU A 45 2.92 24.59 -71.78
N ILE A 46 2.06 24.95 -70.82
CA ILE A 46 2.33 24.78 -69.39
C ILE A 46 1.28 23.83 -68.82
N ARG A 47 1.70 22.80 -68.10
CA ARG A 47 0.82 21.85 -67.42
C ARG A 47 1.38 21.45 -66.07
N ALA A 48 0.50 21.08 -65.15
CA ALA A 48 0.88 20.41 -63.92
C ALA A 48 1.39 18.99 -64.22
N LEU A 49 2.44 18.57 -63.53
CA LEU A 49 2.97 17.20 -63.61
C LEU A 49 2.12 16.26 -62.73
N PRO A 50 1.95 14.98 -63.13
CA PRO A 50 1.19 13.99 -62.36
C PRO A 50 1.66 13.84 -60.91
N ASP A 51 2.97 13.90 -60.68
CA ASP A 51 3.58 13.70 -59.36
C ASP A 51 4.01 15.03 -58.71
N GLY A 52 3.29 16.12 -58.99
CA GLY A 52 3.49 17.45 -58.41
C GLY A 52 4.49 18.34 -59.17
N GLY A 53 4.35 19.66 -59.07
CA GLY A 53 5.14 20.62 -59.86
C GLY A 53 4.55 20.92 -61.23
N VAL A 54 5.30 21.66 -62.06
CA VAL A 54 4.84 22.11 -63.39
C VAL A 54 5.87 21.79 -64.47
N VAL A 55 5.39 21.55 -65.69
CA VAL A 55 6.22 21.46 -66.89
C VAL A 55 5.84 22.53 -67.90
N LEU A 56 6.86 23.17 -68.45
CA LEU A 56 6.81 24.10 -69.57
C LEU A 56 7.45 23.44 -70.79
N VAL A 57 6.66 23.11 -71.80
CA VAL A 57 7.16 22.68 -73.12
C VAL A 57 7.16 23.87 -74.06
N ARG A 58 8.28 24.14 -74.72
CA ARG A 58 8.41 25.23 -75.69
C ARG A 58 9.17 24.75 -76.93
N ASP A 59 8.61 25.05 -78.10
CA ASP A 59 9.27 24.88 -79.40
C ASP A 59 9.27 26.22 -80.15
N ALA A 60 10.45 26.83 -80.27
CA ALA A 60 10.67 28.10 -80.95
C ALA A 60 12.08 28.13 -81.58
N GLY A 61 12.21 28.68 -82.80
CA GLY A 61 13.51 28.86 -83.44
C GLY A 61 14.30 27.56 -83.70
N GLY A 62 13.60 26.43 -83.90
CA GLY A 62 14.22 25.12 -84.11
C GLY A 62 14.67 24.40 -82.83
N ILE A 63 14.45 25.00 -81.65
CA ILE A 63 14.83 24.42 -80.36
C ILE A 63 13.58 23.95 -79.62
N LEU A 64 13.49 22.64 -79.40
CA LEU A 64 12.45 21.99 -78.61
C LEU A 64 12.99 21.69 -77.21
N ARG A 65 12.35 22.25 -76.17
CA ARG A 65 12.74 22.03 -74.77
C ARG A 65 11.55 21.83 -73.85
N ALA A 66 11.74 21.02 -72.83
CA ALA A 66 10.85 20.87 -71.69
C ALA A 66 11.59 21.34 -70.44
N VAL A 67 11.01 22.28 -69.69
CA VAL A 67 11.53 22.75 -68.41
C VAL A 67 10.57 22.31 -67.33
N THR A 68 11.03 21.46 -66.41
CA THR A 68 10.25 21.06 -65.25
C THR A 68 10.64 21.91 -64.05
N ASP A 69 9.67 22.30 -63.26
CA ASP A 69 9.87 22.95 -61.97
C ASP A 69 9.13 22.12 -60.91
N LYS A 70 9.89 21.22 -60.27
CA LYS A 70 9.40 20.40 -59.17
C LYS A 70 10.00 20.96 -57.89
N PRO A 71 9.21 21.63 -57.03
CA PRO A 71 9.73 22.04 -55.72
C PRO A 71 10.27 20.78 -55.01
N PRO A 72 11.38 20.88 -54.27
CA PRO A 72 11.85 19.77 -53.47
C PRO A 72 10.69 19.29 -52.60
N VAL A 73 10.40 17.98 -52.63
CA VAL A 73 9.60 17.33 -51.59
C VAL A 73 10.22 17.84 -50.28
N PRO A 74 9.46 18.50 -49.40
CA PRO A 74 9.98 18.82 -48.09
C PRO A 74 10.53 17.49 -47.58
N SER A 75 11.86 17.40 -47.36
CA SER A 75 12.44 16.31 -46.60
C SER A 75 11.47 16.06 -45.46
N GLU A 76 10.99 14.83 -45.22
CA GLU A 76 10.15 14.54 -44.06
C GLU A 76 10.82 15.23 -42.87
N LYS A 77 10.31 16.41 -42.53
CA LYS A 77 10.88 17.21 -41.47
C LYS A 77 10.38 16.44 -40.30
N VAL A 78 11.27 15.66 -39.68
CA VAL A 78 11.04 15.09 -38.36
C VAL A 78 10.37 16.22 -37.57
N PRO A 79 9.10 16.04 -37.14
CA PRO A 79 8.37 17.12 -36.53
C PRO A 79 9.23 17.67 -35.38
N PRO A 80 9.33 19.01 -35.23
CA PRO A 80 10.09 19.56 -34.12
C PRO A 80 9.56 18.99 -32.80
N LEU A 81 10.45 18.82 -31.83
CA LEU A 81 10.14 18.20 -30.55
C LEU A 81 8.89 18.85 -29.92
N GLY A 82 7.91 18.02 -29.52
CA GLY A 82 6.64 18.48 -28.94
C GLY A 82 5.45 18.54 -29.92
N PHE A 83 5.64 18.18 -31.19
CA PHE A 83 4.54 17.81 -32.08
C PHE A 83 4.22 16.32 -31.97
N ALA A 84 2.96 15.96 -32.21
CA ALA A 84 2.55 14.57 -32.29
C ALA A 84 3.30 13.84 -33.44
N HIS A 85 3.81 12.64 -33.15
CA HIS A 85 4.62 11.84 -34.05
C HIS A 85 4.13 10.38 -34.10
N LEU A 86 4.62 9.63 -35.08
CA LEU A 86 4.27 8.22 -35.30
C LEU A 86 5.22 7.22 -34.60
N GLU A 87 6.33 7.70 -34.03
CA GLU A 87 7.28 6.84 -33.34
C GLU A 87 6.67 6.21 -32.07
N VAL A 88 6.78 4.88 -31.94
CA VAL A 88 6.30 4.11 -30.79
C VAL A 88 7.45 3.30 -30.17
N PRO A 89 7.88 3.62 -28.92
CA PRO A 89 8.87 2.84 -28.22
C PRO A 89 8.30 1.47 -27.84
N SER A 90 9.16 0.46 -27.74
CA SER A 90 8.80 -0.81 -27.13
C SER A 90 9.35 -0.87 -25.71
N PHE A 91 8.59 -1.47 -24.79
CA PHE A 91 9.03 -1.80 -23.43
C PHE A 91 9.19 -3.32 -23.26
N TYR A 92 10.10 -3.71 -22.36
CA TYR A 92 10.25 -5.08 -21.87
C TYR A 92 9.33 -5.30 -20.67
N SER A 93 8.69 -6.47 -20.62
CA SER A 93 7.88 -6.90 -19.50
C SER A 93 8.49 -8.12 -18.84
N GLY A 94 8.63 -8.07 -17.51
CA GLY A 94 9.16 -9.17 -16.73
C GLY A 94 9.86 -8.73 -15.46
N ILE A 95 10.94 -9.41 -15.09
CA ILE A 95 11.74 -9.10 -13.89
C ILE A 95 13.21 -8.84 -14.22
N VAL A 96 13.85 -8.00 -13.43
CA VAL A 96 15.31 -7.82 -13.46
C VAL A 96 15.96 -8.87 -12.56
N THR A 97 16.80 -9.72 -13.14
CA THR A 97 17.48 -10.83 -12.46
C THR A 97 18.90 -10.49 -12.03
N LYS A 98 19.55 -9.50 -12.69
CA LYS A 98 20.88 -9.01 -12.31
C LYS A 98 21.02 -7.52 -12.58
N SER A 99 20.84 -6.71 -11.54
CA SER A 99 20.88 -5.24 -11.58
C SER A 99 22.21 -4.61 -11.12
N VAL A 100 23.06 -5.39 -10.44
CA VAL A 100 24.39 -4.96 -9.97
C VAL A 100 25.46 -5.73 -10.73
N LEU A 101 26.40 -5.01 -11.34
CA LEU A 101 27.44 -5.56 -12.20
C LEU A 101 28.83 -5.29 -11.62
N LEU A 102 29.72 -6.27 -11.72
CA LEU A 102 31.10 -6.12 -11.25
C LEU A 102 31.89 -5.18 -12.18
N PRO A 103 32.95 -4.50 -11.70
CA PRO A 103 33.68 -3.49 -12.48
C PRO A 103 34.25 -3.99 -13.82
N ARG A 104 34.56 -5.30 -13.91
CA ARG A 104 35.12 -5.95 -15.10
C ARG A 104 34.07 -6.56 -16.02
N GLU A 105 32.81 -6.60 -15.60
CA GLU A 105 31.71 -7.13 -16.41
C GLU A 105 31.29 -6.13 -17.49
N LYS A 106 30.83 -6.64 -18.63
CA LYS A 106 30.14 -5.79 -19.61
C LYS A 106 28.89 -5.22 -18.96
N ARG A 107 28.53 -3.98 -19.30
CA ARG A 107 27.30 -3.30 -18.86
C ARG A 107 26.06 -3.95 -19.48
N LEU A 108 25.74 -5.17 -19.06
CA LEU A 108 24.61 -5.96 -19.52
C LEU A 108 23.79 -6.38 -18.30
N VAL A 109 22.61 -5.77 -18.14
CA VAL A 109 21.68 -6.10 -17.05
C VAL A 109 20.88 -7.33 -17.44
N GLY A 110 20.78 -8.28 -16.50
CA GLY A 110 20.03 -9.51 -16.68
C GLY A 110 18.53 -9.28 -16.46
N ILE A 111 17.71 -9.71 -17.40
CA ILE A 111 16.24 -9.67 -17.28
C ILE A 111 15.66 -11.02 -17.69
N ARG A 112 14.49 -11.33 -17.15
CA ARG A 112 13.65 -12.43 -17.62
C ARG A 112 12.32 -11.88 -18.08
N VAL A 113 11.93 -12.20 -19.30
CA VAL A 113 10.79 -11.59 -19.98
C VAL A 113 9.61 -12.56 -20.14
N THR A 114 8.41 -11.99 -20.19
CA THR A 114 7.14 -12.70 -20.45
C THR A 114 7.07 -13.24 -21.88
N GLN A 115 6.17 -14.20 -22.14
CA GLN A 115 5.90 -14.69 -23.50
C GLN A 115 5.35 -13.59 -24.41
N THR A 116 4.46 -12.72 -23.91
CA THR A 116 3.97 -11.57 -24.69
C THR A 116 5.12 -10.64 -25.08
N CYS A 117 6.04 -10.33 -24.16
CA CYS A 117 7.23 -9.54 -24.48
C CYS A 117 8.13 -10.22 -25.53
N ARG A 118 8.33 -11.54 -25.46
CA ARG A 118 9.10 -12.28 -26.49
C ARG A 118 8.49 -12.13 -27.88
N ARG A 119 7.16 -12.19 -27.99
CA ARG A 119 6.43 -11.96 -29.25
C ARG A 119 6.60 -10.52 -29.75
N ARG A 120 6.56 -9.54 -28.85
CA ARG A 120 6.82 -8.11 -29.16
C ARG A 120 8.23 -7.87 -29.67
N ILE A 121 9.26 -8.44 -29.02
CA ILE A 121 10.65 -8.40 -29.50
C ILE A 121 10.76 -9.07 -30.89
N ALA A 122 9.95 -10.10 -31.11
CA ALA A 122 9.85 -10.76 -32.40
C ALA A 122 9.07 -9.95 -33.47
N GLY A 123 8.62 -8.72 -33.18
CA GLY A 123 7.86 -7.89 -34.11
C GLY A 123 6.48 -8.45 -34.44
N TYR A 124 5.92 -9.30 -33.57
CA TYR A 124 4.66 -10.03 -33.74
C TYR A 124 4.61 -10.95 -34.97
N ASP A 125 5.75 -11.23 -35.59
CA ASP A 125 5.85 -12.19 -36.69
C ASP A 125 5.68 -13.62 -36.15
N LYS A 126 4.62 -14.30 -36.62
CA LYS A 126 4.27 -15.66 -36.19
C LYS A 126 5.29 -16.71 -36.63
N GLU A 127 6.04 -16.42 -37.69
CA GLU A 127 7.06 -17.32 -38.22
C GLU A 127 8.45 -17.02 -37.62
N ALA A 128 8.61 -15.90 -36.90
CA ALA A 128 9.88 -15.54 -36.31
C ALA A 128 10.20 -16.40 -35.08
N ILE A 129 11.45 -16.84 -34.99
CA ILE A 129 11.98 -17.50 -33.80
C ILE A 129 11.93 -16.51 -32.63
N LEU A 130 11.26 -16.91 -31.55
CA LEU A 130 11.17 -16.12 -30.33
C LEU A 130 12.53 -16.05 -29.62
N PRO A 131 12.93 -14.88 -29.10
CA PRO A 131 14.17 -14.73 -28.34
C PRO A 131 14.13 -15.59 -27.06
N ALA A 132 15.27 -15.79 -26.39
CA ALA A 132 15.30 -16.47 -25.10
C ALA A 132 14.46 -15.71 -24.05
N GLY A 133 13.88 -16.44 -23.08
CA GLY A 133 13.17 -15.82 -21.95
C GLY A 133 14.11 -15.09 -21.00
N ASP A 134 15.34 -15.58 -20.84
CA ASP A 134 16.41 -14.91 -20.08
C ASP A 134 17.32 -14.12 -21.04
N LEU A 135 17.39 -12.80 -20.84
CA LEU A 135 18.15 -11.87 -21.68
C LEU A 135 19.18 -11.09 -20.86
N ARG A 136 20.20 -10.57 -21.56
CA ARG A 136 21.22 -9.68 -20.99
C ARG A 136 21.39 -8.48 -21.90
N LEU A 137 20.93 -7.31 -21.46
CA LEU A 137 20.77 -6.14 -22.32
C LEU A 137 21.57 -4.94 -21.81
N ALA A 138 22.26 -4.26 -22.73
CA ALA A 138 22.89 -2.95 -22.52
C ALA A 138 21.84 -1.84 -22.41
N ARG A 139 20.70 -2.00 -23.10
CA ARG A 139 19.53 -1.12 -23.00
C ARG A 139 19.02 -0.99 -21.57
N MET A 140 19.10 -2.06 -20.79
CA MET A 140 18.67 -2.09 -19.39
C MET A 140 19.78 -1.65 -18.41
N ALA A 141 20.99 -1.35 -18.88
CA ALA A 141 22.06 -0.80 -18.05
C ALA A 141 21.88 0.71 -17.84
N VAL A 142 20.83 1.07 -17.09
CA VAL A 142 20.43 2.45 -16.78
C VAL A 142 20.99 2.87 -15.43
N GLU A 143 21.68 4.01 -15.35
CA GLU A 143 22.15 4.61 -14.09
C GLU A 143 21.01 5.32 -13.34
N TYR A 144 21.17 5.57 -12.04
CA TYR A 144 20.18 6.33 -11.28
C TYR A 144 20.10 7.78 -11.79
N GLY A 145 18.90 8.23 -12.14
CA GLY A 145 18.62 9.64 -12.39
C GLY A 145 18.54 10.46 -11.11
N ARG A 146 18.36 11.77 -11.26
CA ARG A 146 18.28 12.74 -10.13
C ARG A 146 17.23 12.34 -9.08
N SER A 147 16.10 11.81 -9.52
CA SER A 147 15.02 11.34 -8.65
C SER A 147 15.44 10.16 -7.77
N GLY A 148 16.27 9.27 -8.32
CA GLY A 148 16.67 8.01 -7.71
C GLY A 148 18.02 8.01 -6.99
N LEU A 149 18.76 9.12 -7.01
CA LEU A 149 20.12 9.19 -6.41
C LEU A 149 20.15 8.75 -4.94
N LEU A 150 19.08 9.01 -4.19
CA LEU A 150 18.93 8.59 -2.79
C LEU A 150 19.01 7.06 -2.61
N PHE A 151 18.61 6.29 -3.63
CA PHE A 151 18.63 4.83 -3.61
C PHE A 151 19.96 4.24 -4.07
N LYS A 152 20.90 5.06 -4.55
CA LYS A 152 22.21 4.57 -4.93
C LYS A 152 22.98 4.20 -3.65
N PRO A 153 23.49 2.96 -3.54
CA PRO A 153 24.22 2.51 -2.36
C PRO A 153 25.64 3.13 -2.29
N ASP A 154 25.73 4.43 -2.01
CA ASP A 154 26.98 5.22 -1.92
C ASP A 154 27.29 5.66 -0.48
N VAL A 155 26.82 4.93 0.53
CA VAL A 155 27.02 5.32 1.94
C VAL A 155 28.43 4.93 2.40
N GLY A 156 29.37 5.87 2.32
CA GLY A 156 30.62 5.91 3.09
C GLY A 156 31.88 5.30 2.45
N ILE A 157 31.75 4.42 1.46
CA ILE A 157 32.87 3.87 0.67
C ILE A 157 32.43 3.79 -0.79
N PRO A 158 33.19 4.32 -1.78
CA PRO A 158 32.86 4.18 -3.19
C PRO A 158 32.69 2.70 -3.56
N ASP A 159 31.49 2.29 -3.94
CA ASP A 159 31.27 0.95 -4.47
C ASP A 159 31.73 0.94 -5.94
N PRO A 160 32.77 0.15 -6.28
CA PRO A 160 33.27 0.13 -7.66
C PRO A 160 32.28 -0.57 -8.62
N ARG A 161 31.25 -1.26 -8.11
CA ARG A 161 30.24 -1.95 -8.91
C ARG A 161 29.32 -0.95 -9.62
N PHE A 162 28.88 -1.33 -10.81
CA PHE A 162 27.82 -0.60 -11.49
C PHE A 162 26.46 -1.01 -10.91
N HIS A 163 25.71 -0.03 -10.41
CA HIS A 163 24.35 -0.22 -9.91
C HIS A 163 23.37 0.36 -10.92
N SER A 164 22.56 -0.49 -11.53
CA SER A 164 21.45 -0.01 -12.33
C SER A 164 20.34 0.55 -11.43
N GLN A 165 19.56 1.51 -11.92
CA GLN A 165 18.42 2.07 -11.19
C GLN A 165 17.49 0.99 -10.61
N TYR A 166 17.34 -0.13 -11.32
CA TYR A 166 16.50 -1.26 -10.90
C TYR A 166 16.98 -1.99 -9.64
N ALA A 167 18.19 -1.73 -9.16
CA ALA A 167 18.74 -2.40 -7.99
C ALA A 167 18.03 -1.99 -6.69
N GLN A 168 17.59 -0.74 -6.58
CA GLN A 168 16.93 -0.23 -5.38
C GLN A 168 15.73 0.69 -5.63
N GLN A 169 15.53 1.19 -6.86
CA GLN A 169 14.38 2.03 -7.20
C GLN A 169 13.24 1.19 -7.77
N LEU A 170 12.61 0.41 -6.89
CA LEU A 170 11.47 -0.46 -7.24
C LEU A 170 10.18 0.34 -7.43
N PRO A 171 9.24 -0.12 -8.29
CA PRO A 171 7.95 0.55 -8.50
C PRO A 171 7.10 0.68 -7.23
N SER A 172 7.24 -0.25 -6.27
CA SER A 172 6.53 -0.23 -4.98
C SER A 172 6.99 0.85 -3.99
N TRP A 173 8.00 1.66 -4.37
CA TRP A 173 8.25 2.95 -3.72
C TRP A 173 7.24 4.03 -4.07
N TYR A 174 6.50 3.87 -5.16
CA TYR A 174 5.49 4.81 -5.62
C TYR A 174 4.10 4.34 -5.16
N SER A 175 3.06 5.15 -5.39
CA SER A 175 1.70 4.84 -4.88
C SER A 175 0.66 5.03 -5.97
N GLY A 176 -0.43 4.26 -5.87
CA GLY A 176 -1.55 4.30 -6.81
C GLY A 176 -1.08 4.05 -8.24
N ALA A 177 -1.74 4.71 -9.19
CA ALA A 177 -1.41 4.63 -10.61
C ALA A 177 0.04 5.01 -10.96
N MET A 178 0.72 5.84 -10.14
CA MET A 178 2.13 6.17 -10.40
C MET A 178 3.06 4.96 -10.27
N ALA A 179 2.75 4.01 -9.38
CA ALA A 179 3.53 2.79 -9.28
C ALA A 179 3.41 1.92 -10.55
N GLU A 180 2.23 1.91 -11.18
CA GLU A 180 2.03 1.26 -12.48
C GLU A 180 2.84 1.95 -13.58
N VAL A 181 2.79 3.30 -13.65
CA VAL A 181 3.57 4.08 -14.62
C VAL A 181 5.07 3.81 -14.48
N VAL A 182 5.60 3.83 -13.26
CA VAL A 182 7.03 3.56 -13.01
C VAL A 182 7.40 2.15 -13.44
N GLN A 183 6.57 1.15 -13.18
CA GLN A 183 6.82 -0.21 -13.64
C GLN A 183 6.88 -0.30 -15.17
N VAL A 184 5.89 0.28 -15.86
CA VAL A 184 5.81 0.28 -17.33
C VAL A 184 6.99 1.01 -17.95
N VAL A 185 7.27 2.24 -17.49
CA VAL A 185 8.38 3.08 -17.98
C VAL A 185 9.73 2.43 -17.70
N GLY A 186 9.84 1.67 -16.60
CA GLY A 186 11.02 0.89 -16.28
C GLY A 186 11.39 -0.12 -17.37
N GLY A 187 10.40 -0.58 -18.14
CA GLY A 187 10.58 -1.49 -19.26
C GLY A 187 11.16 -0.83 -20.51
N TYR A 188 11.20 0.50 -20.65
CA TYR A 188 11.79 1.11 -21.85
C TYR A 188 13.31 0.95 -21.90
N GLY A 189 13.98 1.12 -20.75
CA GLY A 189 15.42 1.26 -20.69
C GLY A 189 15.93 2.46 -21.50
N ARG A 190 17.20 2.42 -21.88
CA ARG A 190 17.83 3.44 -22.73
C ARG A 190 17.20 3.52 -24.13
N GLN A 191 17.05 4.73 -24.66
CA GLN A 191 16.56 4.98 -26.03
C GLN A 191 17.64 5.60 -26.94
N ASP A 192 18.90 5.69 -26.50
CA ASP A 192 20.02 6.13 -27.32
C ASP A 192 20.48 5.03 -28.28
N PHE A 193 19.58 4.61 -29.17
CA PHE A 193 19.73 3.48 -30.09
C PHE A 193 20.98 3.52 -30.99
N GLU A 194 21.57 4.70 -31.18
CA GLU A 194 22.85 4.85 -31.88
C GLU A 194 24.05 4.34 -31.07
N LYS A 195 23.97 4.38 -29.74
CA LYS A 195 25.00 3.88 -28.81
C LYS A 195 24.73 2.46 -28.34
N LEU A 196 23.54 1.93 -28.59
CA LEU A 196 23.17 0.56 -28.23
C LEU A 196 23.65 -0.44 -29.29
N PRO A 197 23.89 -1.72 -28.92
CA PRO A 197 24.22 -2.76 -29.89
C PRO A 197 23.12 -2.86 -30.96
N LYS A 198 23.49 -3.13 -32.21
CA LYS A 198 22.55 -3.25 -33.34
C LYS A 198 21.88 -4.64 -33.44
N THR A 199 21.76 -5.34 -32.31
CA THR A 199 21.04 -6.63 -32.26
C THR A 199 19.53 -6.39 -32.17
N ARG A 200 18.74 -7.39 -32.59
CA ARG A 200 17.27 -7.30 -32.59
C ARG A 200 16.75 -6.96 -31.19
N GLU A 201 17.27 -7.62 -30.16
CA GLU A 201 16.83 -7.50 -28.78
C GLU A 201 17.17 -6.14 -28.18
N GLU A 202 18.13 -5.38 -28.72
CA GLU A 202 18.54 -4.07 -28.21
C GLU A 202 17.87 -2.91 -28.99
N GLN A 203 17.42 -3.17 -30.21
CA GLN A 203 16.84 -2.18 -31.13
C GLN A 203 15.31 -2.24 -31.22
N VAL A 204 14.65 -2.89 -30.25
CA VAL A 204 13.21 -3.15 -30.29
C VAL A 204 12.41 -1.85 -30.21
N ARG A 205 11.58 -1.64 -31.23
CA ARG A 205 10.53 -0.60 -31.32
C ARG A 205 9.28 -1.24 -31.93
N ILE A 206 8.11 -0.64 -31.68
CA ILE A 206 6.88 -1.11 -32.32
C ILE A 206 6.83 -0.45 -33.71
N VAL A 207 7.01 -1.25 -34.75
CA VAL A 207 6.86 -0.80 -36.14
C VAL A 207 5.38 -0.88 -36.51
N LEU A 208 4.81 0.25 -36.92
CA LEU A 208 3.42 0.33 -37.35
C LEU A 208 3.30 -0.11 -38.81
N PRO A 209 2.30 -0.95 -39.16
CA PRO A 209 1.94 -1.19 -40.56
C PRO A 209 1.57 0.13 -41.27
N GLU A 210 1.86 0.24 -42.56
CA GLU A 210 1.68 1.49 -43.33
C GLU A 210 0.25 2.04 -43.26
N GLU A 211 -0.75 1.16 -43.39
CA GLU A 211 -2.18 1.52 -43.27
C GLU A 211 -2.51 2.10 -41.89
N VAL A 212 -2.02 1.46 -40.82
CA VAL A 212 -2.22 1.91 -39.44
C VAL A 212 -1.52 3.24 -39.21
N ALA A 213 -0.30 3.40 -39.70
CA ALA A 213 0.47 4.64 -39.59
C ALA A 213 -0.23 5.81 -40.30
N ALA A 214 -0.80 5.58 -41.48
CA ALA A 214 -1.56 6.59 -42.23
C ALA A 214 -2.83 7.02 -41.48
N GLU A 215 -3.60 6.08 -40.93
CA GLU A 215 -4.79 6.38 -40.12
C GLU A 215 -4.44 7.20 -38.88
N ILE A 216 -3.39 6.80 -38.15
CA ILE A 216 -2.91 7.52 -36.97
C ILE A 216 -2.45 8.93 -37.37
N GLY A 217 -1.66 9.05 -38.44
CA GLY A 217 -1.17 10.32 -38.95
C GLY A 217 -2.28 11.29 -39.34
N ALA A 218 -3.40 10.79 -39.87
CA ALA A 218 -4.58 11.59 -40.14
C ALA A 218 -5.30 12.06 -38.87
N GLU A 219 -5.29 11.26 -37.80
CA GLU A 219 -5.97 11.55 -36.54
C GLU A 219 -5.23 12.60 -35.70
N ILE A 220 -3.90 12.45 -35.55
CA ILE A 220 -3.07 13.28 -34.65
C ILE A 220 -2.18 14.29 -35.40
N GLY A 221 -2.24 14.29 -36.73
CA GLY A 221 -1.35 15.04 -37.60
C GLY A 221 -1.31 16.54 -37.28
N GLY A 222 -0.11 16.99 -36.89
CA GLY A 222 0.14 18.40 -36.60
C GLY A 222 -0.36 18.88 -35.25
N ASP A 223 -0.84 18.01 -34.36
CA ASP A 223 -1.16 18.36 -32.97
C ASP A 223 0.10 18.77 -32.19
N ILE A 224 -0.07 19.65 -31.20
CA ILE A 224 0.98 20.00 -30.24
C ILE A 224 0.69 19.34 -28.90
N LEU A 225 1.73 18.70 -28.35
CA LEU A 225 1.69 18.01 -27.08
C LEU A 225 1.84 18.99 -25.91
N PRO A 226 1.12 18.76 -24.79
CA PRO A 226 1.16 19.64 -23.63
C PRO A 226 2.40 19.36 -22.77
N GLY A 227 3.42 20.23 -22.86
CA GLY A 227 4.56 20.19 -21.93
C GLY A 227 5.51 19.00 -22.06
N CYS A 228 5.45 18.26 -23.17
CA CYS A 228 6.24 17.04 -23.37
C CYS A 228 6.57 16.80 -24.85
N SER A 229 7.49 15.86 -25.08
CA SER A 229 7.87 15.39 -26.42
C SER A 229 7.08 14.15 -26.87
N GLY A 230 6.54 13.37 -25.95
CA GLY A 230 5.89 12.10 -26.25
C GLY A 230 6.87 10.93 -26.41
N LEU A 231 8.16 11.14 -26.09
CA LEU A 231 9.22 10.16 -26.22
C LEU A 231 9.81 9.83 -24.84
N PRO A 232 10.17 8.56 -24.58
CA PRO A 232 10.87 8.23 -23.35
C PRO A 232 12.23 8.92 -23.24
N PRO A 233 12.70 9.20 -22.01
CA PRO A 233 14.02 9.78 -21.79
C PRO A 233 15.11 8.96 -22.50
N GLN A 234 16.00 9.63 -23.24
CA GLN A 234 17.04 8.95 -24.03
C GLN A 234 17.97 8.08 -23.18
N ASP A 235 18.24 8.51 -21.94
CA ASP A 235 19.06 7.78 -20.97
C ASP A 235 18.30 6.67 -20.22
N GLY A 236 16.97 6.56 -20.40
CA GLY A 236 16.12 5.57 -19.73
C GLY A 236 15.86 5.83 -18.25
N GLN A 237 16.33 6.97 -17.71
CA GLN A 237 16.23 7.26 -16.28
C GLN A 237 14.81 7.62 -15.85
N TYR A 238 14.39 7.17 -14.67
CA TYR A 238 13.14 7.61 -14.07
C TYR A 238 13.14 9.11 -13.77
N ARG A 239 12.06 9.80 -14.16
CA ARG A 239 11.84 11.24 -13.91
C ARG A 239 10.89 11.52 -12.74
N PHE A 240 10.40 10.47 -12.07
CA PHE A 240 9.41 10.56 -11.01
C PHE A 240 10.04 10.38 -9.63
N ASP A 241 9.44 11.01 -8.63
CA ASP A 241 9.95 11.09 -7.26
C ASP A 241 8.88 10.59 -6.28
N CYS A 242 9.30 9.94 -5.20
CA CYS A 242 8.42 9.38 -4.17
C CYS A 242 8.75 9.91 -2.77
N LYS A 243 9.70 10.85 -2.68
CA LYS A 243 10.21 11.41 -1.44
C LYS A 243 9.18 12.27 -0.72
N PHE A 244 9.45 12.51 0.57
CA PHE A 244 8.65 13.39 1.40
C PHE A 244 8.55 14.81 0.80
N ASP A 245 9.70 15.39 0.42
CA ASP A 245 9.85 16.76 -0.09
C ASP A 245 9.47 16.93 -1.57
N SER A 246 9.27 15.84 -2.30
CA SER A 246 8.84 15.86 -3.69
C SER A 246 8.19 14.54 -4.06
N THR A 247 6.86 14.54 -4.17
CA THR A 247 6.09 13.36 -4.56
C THR A 247 5.41 13.56 -5.91
N HIS A 248 5.59 12.59 -6.80
CA HIS A 248 4.83 12.47 -8.03
C HIS A 248 3.75 11.39 -7.91
N LEU A 249 2.55 11.70 -8.39
CA LEU A 249 1.40 10.80 -8.41
C LEU A 249 0.68 10.90 -9.77
N VAL A 250 -0.24 9.98 -10.05
CA VAL A 250 -1.12 10.05 -11.21
C VAL A 250 -2.56 10.12 -10.74
N SER A 251 -3.33 11.03 -11.32
CA SER A 251 -4.76 11.22 -11.07
C SER A 251 -5.55 11.13 -12.38
N LEU A 252 -6.75 10.56 -12.36
CA LEU A 252 -7.62 10.53 -13.54
C LEU A 252 -8.60 11.71 -13.53
N GLY A 253 -8.67 12.42 -14.65
CA GLY A 253 -9.64 13.50 -14.86
C GLY A 253 -11.06 12.97 -15.08
N GLY A 254 -12.04 13.88 -15.10
CA GLY A 254 -13.45 13.54 -15.28
C GLY A 254 -13.80 12.89 -16.63
N ASP A 255 -12.92 12.96 -17.63
CA ASP A 255 -13.00 12.25 -18.91
C ASP A 255 -12.10 11.01 -19.00
N GLY A 256 -11.48 10.59 -17.88
CA GLY A 256 -10.53 9.48 -17.82
C GLY A 256 -9.11 9.83 -18.27
N THR A 257 -8.84 11.06 -18.72
CA THR A 257 -7.48 11.50 -19.09
C THR A 257 -6.55 11.38 -17.88
N PRO A 258 -5.38 10.75 -17.98
CA PRO A 258 -4.42 10.71 -16.89
C PRO A 258 -3.66 12.04 -16.74
N TRP A 259 -3.47 12.44 -15.48
CA TRP A 259 -2.75 13.65 -15.09
C TRP A 259 -1.58 13.31 -14.18
N LEU A 260 -0.42 13.86 -14.50
CA LEU A 260 0.72 13.86 -13.61
C LEU A 260 0.51 14.92 -12.52
N VAL A 261 0.68 14.51 -11.26
CA VAL A 261 0.53 15.36 -10.08
C VAL A 261 1.90 15.50 -9.43
N HIS A 262 2.29 16.71 -9.07
CA HIS A 262 3.49 17.00 -8.28
C HIS A 262 3.10 17.72 -6.99
N ILE A 263 3.45 17.11 -5.87
CA ILE A 263 3.26 17.68 -4.53
C ILE A 263 4.63 17.98 -3.95
N ALA A 264 4.89 19.27 -3.70
CA ALA A 264 6.16 19.78 -3.22
C ALA A 264 5.93 21.05 -2.37
N PRO A 265 6.92 21.57 -1.64
CA PRO A 265 6.78 22.75 -0.79
C PRO A 265 6.17 23.99 -1.46
N LYS A 266 6.34 24.14 -2.78
CA LYS A 266 5.77 25.26 -3.55
C LYS A 266 4.26 25.16 -3.80
N GLY A 267 3.68 23.98 -3.61
CA GLY A 267 2.27 23.71 -3.84
C GLY A 267 2.03 22.38 -4.55
N VAL A 268 0.75 22.14 -4.85
CA VAL A 268 0.29 21.03 -5.68
C VAL A 268 0.12 21.52 -7.11
N TYR A 269 0.77 20.84 -8.05
CA TYR A 269 0.69 21.13 -9.48
C TYR A 269 0.20 19.91 -10.25
N VAL A 270 -0.52 20.15 -11.34
CA VAL A 270 -0.97 19.09 -12.26
C VAL A 270 -0.69 19.48 -13.70
N MET A 271 -0.39 18.48 -14.53
CA MET A 271 -0.35 18.58 -15.99
C MET A 271 -0.83 17.25 -16.62
N PRO A 272 -1.29 17.22 -17.87
CA PRO A 272 -1.59 15.95 -18.54
C PRO A 272 -0.39 15.01 -18.46
N LEU A 273 -0.61 13.73 -18.14
CA LEU A 273 0.46 12.74 -18.12
C LEU A 273 1.05 12.64 -19.53
N PRO A 274 2.38 12.78 -19.70
CA PRO A 274 2.99 12.59 -21.01
C PRO A 274 2.75 11.17 -21.54
N LEU A 275 2.10 11.09 -22.70
CA LEU A 275 1.79 9.84 -23.40
C LEU A 275 2.45 9.83 -24.78
N VAL A 276 2.83 8.64 -25.25
CA VAL A 276 3.32 8.42 -26.62
C VAL A 276 2.17 8.67 -27.60
N PRO A 277 2.28 9.67 -28.49
CA PRO A 277 1.13 10.23 -29.18
C PRO A 277 0.43 9.28 -30.15
N ALA A 278 1.19 8.46 -30.87
CA ALA A 278 0.64 7.45 -31.78
C ALA A 278 -0.19 6.37 -31.05
N THR A 279 0.12 6.11 -29.77
CA THR A 279 -0.53 5.03 -29.01
C THR A 279 -1.92 5.39 -28.50
N THR A 280 -2.30 6.67 -28.58
CA THR A 280 -3.60 7.15 -28.11
C THR A 280 -4.67 7.12 -29.20
N ALA A 281 -4.28 6.80 -30.44
CA ALA A 281 -5.18 6.75 -31.57
C ALA A 281 -5.97 5.44 -31.61
N ALA A 282 -7.19 5.49 -32.13
CA ALA A 282 -8.06 4.31 -32.18
C ALA A 282 -7.49 3.19 -33.06
N ALA A 283 -6.78 3.56 -34.13
CA ALA A 283 -6.12 2.62 -35.04
C ALA A 283 -4.99 1.82 -34.35
N PHE A 284 -4.26 2.44 -33.41
CA PHE A 284 -3.24 1.74 -32.64
C PHE A 284 -3.85 0.67 -31.73
N ARG A 285 -4.96 0.98 -31.05
CA ARG A 285 -5.66 0.01 -30.21
C ARG A 285 -6.12 -1.20 -31.01
N ARG A 286 -6.77 -0.99 -32.15
CA ARG A 286 -7.19 -2.08 -33.06
C ARG A 286 -6.02 -2.94 -33.52
N TYR A 287 -4.87 -2.32 -33.80
CA TYR A 287 -3.66 -3.05 -34.15
C TYR A 287 -3.18 -3.94 -33.00
N MET A 288 -3.12 -3.43 -31.76
CA MET A 288 -2.73 -4.21 -30.57
C MET A 288 -3.69 -5.36 -30.28
N GLU A 289 -5.01 -5.17 -30.47
CA GLU A 289 -6.01 -6.24 -30.40
C GLU A 289 -5.75 -7.33 -31.45
N SER A 290 -5.40 -6.94 -32.69
CA SER A 290 -5.15 -7.89 -33.78
C SER A 290 -3.93 -8.77 -33.57
N VAL A 291 -2.87 -8.23 -32.93
CA VAL A 291 -1.65 -8.99 -32.62
C VAL A 291 -1.73 -9.71 -31.26
N GLY A 292 -2.76 -9.41 -30.46
CA GLY A 292 -2.99 -10.03 -29.16
C GLY A 292 -1.92 -9.69 -28.12
N ASP A 293 -1.48 -8.43 -28.08
CA ASP A 293 -0.58 -7.92 -27.04
C ASP A 293 -1.40 -7.37 -25.86
N ASP A 294 -1.73 -8.28 -24.94
CA ASP A 294 -2.54 -8.01 -23.73
C ASP A 294 -1.84 -7.10 -22.71
N GLU A 295 -0.51 -7.06 -22.74
CA GLU A 295 0.29 -6.16 -21.92
C GLU A 295 0.16 -4.70 -22.38
N VAL A 296 0.25 -4.43 -23.68
CA VAL A 296 0.03 -3.08 -24.22
C VAL A 296 -1.43 -2.67 -24.02
N LEU A 297 -2.39 -3.58 -24.27
CA LEU A 297 -3.81 -3.31 -24.07
C LEU A 297 -4.13 -2.94 -22.61
N TYR A 298 -3.51 -3.60 -21.63
CA TYR A 298 -3.62 -3.19 -20.22
C TYR A 298 -3.25 -1.71 -20.01
N VAL A 299 -2.14 -1.26 -20.59
CA VAL A 299 -1.69 0.14 -20.46
C VAL A 299 -2.65 1.10 -21.16
N LEU A 300 -3.15 0.73 -22.34
CA LEU A 300 -4.15 1.53 -23.06
C LEU A 300 -5.46 1.65 -22.27
N ASP A 301 -5.90 0.58 -21.61
CA ASP A 301 -7.11 0.61 -20.79
C ASP A 301 -6.93 1.42 -19.51
N ARG A 302 -5.72 1.41 -18.93
CA ARG A 302 -5.41 2.14 -17.70
C ARG A 302 -5.21 3.65 -17.93
N PHE A 303 -4.57 4.03 -19.04
CA PHE A 303 -4.07 5.41 -19.27
C PHE A 303 -4.50 6.03 -20.59
N GLY A 304 -5.18 5.29 -21.48
CA GLY A 304 -5.54 5.77 -22.82
C GLY A 304 -4.36 5.87 -23.80
N GLY A 305 -3.18 5.42 -23.42
CA GLY A 305 -1.94 5.48 -24.19
C GLY A 305 -0.75 5.00 -23.37
N LEU A 306 0.38 4.72 -24.01
CA LEU A 306 1.61 4.38 -23.30
C LEU A 306 2.19 5.64 -22.63
N PRO A 307 2.43 5.65 -21.30
CA PRO A 307 3.17 6.72 -20.66
C PRO A 307 4.56 6.86 -21.27
N SER A 308 5.00 8.07 -21.60
CA SER A 308 6.35 8.26 -22.17
C SER A 308 7.44 8.11 -21.10
N GLY A 309 7.14 8.44 -19.84
CA GLY A 309 8.12 8.47 -18.75
C GLY A 309 8.76 9.84 -18.54
N GLU A 310 8.35 10.84 -19.31
CA GLU A 310 8.66 12.24 -19.05
C GLU A 310 7.93 12.73 -17.79
N GLY A 311 8.61 13.60 -17.03
CA GLY A 311 8.04 14.27 -15.85
C GLY A 311 7.65 15.72 -16.15
N PHE A 312 7.47 16.51 -15.08
CA PHE A 312 7.39 17.96 -15.23
C PHE A 312 8.70 18.52 -15.82
N PRO A 313 8.64 19.64 -16.57
CA PRO A 313 9.84 20.30 -17.06
C PRO A 313 10.84 20.59 -15.93
N GLU A 314 12.06 20.07 -16.04
CA GLU A 314 13.08 20.20 -14.99
C GLU A 314 13.64 21.64 -14.89
N ARG A 315 13.64 22.37 -16.01
CA ARG A 315 14.13 23.75 -16.08
C ARG A 315 13.06 24.71 -15.54
N PRO A 316 13.38 25.59 -14.56
CA PRO A 316 12.41 26.53 -14.00
C PRO A 316 11.75 27.44 -15.05
N ASP A 317 12.52 27.90 -16.06
CA ASP A 317 11.99 28.76 -17.12
C ASP A 317 10.98 28.03 -18.02
N ASP A 318 11.22 26.74 -18.28
CA ASP A 318 10.33 25.89 -19.09
C ASP A 318 9.04 25.59 -18.31
N PHE A 319 9.19 25.22 -17.04
CA PHE A 319 8.06 25.05 -16.12
C PHE A 319 7.18 26.31 -16.07
N ALA A 320 7.79 27.48 -15.88
CA ALA A 320 7.07 28.75 -15.84
C ALA A 320 6.39 29.07 -17.19
N ALA A 321 7.03 28.74 -18.32
CA ALA A 321 6.44 28.95 -19.64
C ALA A 321 5.20 28.09 -19.86
N TRP A 322 5.22 26.81 -19.45
CA TRP A 322 4.07 25.90 -19.53
C TRP A 322 2.99 26.19 -18.50
N GLU A 323 3.33 26.74 -17.33
CA GLU A 323 2.37 27.29 -16.38
C GLU A 323 1.63 28.49 -16.99
N LYS A 324 2.36 29.42 -17.62
CA LYS A 324 1.75 30.54 -18.37
C LYS A 324 0.93 30.07 -19.57
N ALA A 325 1.27 28.93 -20.17
CA ALA A 325 0.49 28.33 -21.27
C ALA A 325 -0.80 27.63 -20.78
N GLY A 326 -1.04 27.55 -19.47
CA GLY A 326 -2.22 26.91 -18.89
C GLY A 326 -2.18 25.38 -18.89
N VAL A 327 -1.04 24.77 -19.25
CA VAL A 327 -0.83 23.31 -19.24
C VAL A 327 -0.51 22.83 -17.84
N ILE A 328 0.44 23.51 -17.17
CA ILE A 328 0.74 23.28 -15.75
C ILE A 328 -0.21 24.15 -14.94
N ILE A 329 -0.99 23.53 -14.07
CA ILE A 329 -2.00 24.22 -13.27
C ILE A 329 -1.67 24.03 -11.79
N ARG A 330 -1.50 25.14 -11.06
CA ARG A 330 -1.38 25.13 -9.61
C ARG A 330 -2.77 24.89 -8.99
N VAL A 331 -2.89 23.87 -8.16
CA VAL A 331 -4.15 23.47 -7.51
C VAL A 331 -4.34 24.18 -6.17
N CYS A 332 -3.35 24.04 -5.26
CA CYS A 332 -3.40 24.62 -3.91
C CYS A 332 -1.99 24.75 -3.30
N GLY A 333 -1.91 25.42 -2.15
CA GLY A 333 -0.70 25.51 -1.31
C GLY A 333 -0.51 24.28 -0.41
N THR A 334 0.70 24.13 0.11
CA THR A 334 1.13 22.99 0.94
C THR A 334 1.99 23.43 2.13
N GLU A 335 1.96 24.73 2.44
CA GLU A 335 2.89 25.38 3.37
C GLU A 335 2.77 24.79 4.79
N ASP A 336 1.55 24.51 5.23
CA ASP A 336 1.27 23.93 6.55
C ASP A 336 1.88 22.51 6.70
N PHE A 337 1.72 21.66 5.68
CA PHE A 337 2.27 20.31 5.68
C PHE A 337 3.81 20.32 5.64
N TYR A 338 4.41 21.14 4.77
CA TYR A 338 5.86 21.19 4.61
C TYR A 338 6.59 22.04 5.65
N GLY A 339 5.83 22.72 6.53
CA GLY A 339 6.36 23.25 7.79
C GLY A 339 6.65 22.16 8.84
N LYS A 340 6.32 20.89 8.55
CA LYS A 340 6.46 19.73 9.45
C LYS A 340 7.56 18.77 8.96
N ASN A 341 7.95 17.84 9.83
CA ASN A 341 8.98 16.84 9.55
C ASN A 341 8.38 15.54 9.00
N GLY A 342 9.03 14.95 7.99
CA GLY A 342 8.67 13.63 7.48
C GLY A 342 9.23 12.52 8.38
N PHE A 343 8.50 11.40 8.49
CA PHE A 343 8.95 10.22 9.22
C PHE A 343 10.13 9.48 8.57
N SER A 344 10.32 9.69 7.26
CA SER A 344 11.41 9.13 6.46
C SER A 344 11.58 9.97 5.18
N SER A 345 12.79 9.97 4.62
CA SER A 345 13.08 10.66 3.35
C SER A 345 12.24 10.15 2.17
N VAL A 346 11.78 8.90 2.20
CA VAL A 346 11.06 8.22 1.10
C VAL A 346 9.57 7.99 1.35
N ILE A 347 9.03 8.51 2.45
CA ILE A 347 7.58 8.47 2.72
C ILE A 347 6.94 9.75 2.20
N GLY A 348 6.81 9.83 0.88
CA GLY A 348 6.00 10.84 0.19
C GLY A 348 4.50 10.57 0.29
N TRP A 349 3.73 11.41 -0.41
CA TRP A 349 2.27 11.25 -0.49
C TRP A 349 1.87 9.91 -1.11
N THR A 350 0.83 9.30 -0.56
CA THR A 350 0.19 8.09 -1.07
C THR A 350 -1.19 8.44 -1.63
N ALA A 351 -1.72 7.59 -2.51
CA ALA A 351 -2.99 7.83 -3.19
C ALA A 351 -3.72 6.52 -3.48
N ASN A 352 -5.05 6.61 -3.56
CA ASN A 352 -5.91 5.55 -4.08
C ASN A 352 -5.62 5.27 -5.56
N ARG A 353 -6.29 4.26 -6.14
CA ARG A 353 -5.99 3.78 -7.49
C ARG A 353 -6.04 4.88 -8.54
N ASP A 354 -7.05 5.74 -8.45
CA ASP A 354 -7.31 6.81 -9.43
C ASP A 354 -6.75 8.18 -9.04
N GLY A 355 -6.03 8.27 -7.92
CA GLY A 355 -5.41 9.51 -7.48
C GLY A 355 -6.40 10.64 -7.18
N THR A 356 -7.61 10.31 -6.75
CA THR A 356 -8.64 11.28 -6.33
C THR A 356 -8.55 11.59 -4.84
N GLU A 357 -8.08 10.62 -4.05
CA GLU A 357 -7.81 10.76 -2.63
C GLU A 357 -6.34 10.47 -2.35
N MET A 358 -5.70 11.39 -1.64
CA MET A 358 -4.29 11.31 -1.30
C MET A 358 -4.09 11.64 0.18
N ALA A 359 -3.07 11.07 0.79
CA ALA A 359 -2.75 11.28 2.19
C ALA A 359 -1.25 11.22 2.47
N ASN A 360 -0.81 11.88 3.54
CA ASN A 360 0.52 11.68 4.13
C ASN A 360 0.48 11.99 5.63
N THR A 361 1.38 11.37 6.38
CA THR A 361 1.62 11.62 7.80
C THR A 361 2.95 12.34 8.00
N CYS A 362 2.95 13.32 8.89
CA CYS A 362 4.15 14.04 9.30
C CYS A 362 4.11 14.28 10.82
N TYR A 363 5.21 14.79 11.37
CA TYR A 363 5.28 15.12 12.79
C TYR A 363 6.02 16.44 13.02
N ASP A 364 5.82 17.01 14.19
CA ASP A 364 6.54 18.19 14.67
C ASP A 364 6.61 18.17 16.19
N TYR A 365 7.21 19.18 16.79
CA TYR A 365 7.24 19.35 18.23
C TYR A 365 6.40 20.55 18.64
N ASP A 366 5.62 20.37 19.71
CA ASP A 366 4.88 21.45 20.35
C ASP A 366 5.83 22.37 21.12
N ASP A 367 5.81 23.67 20.87
CA ASP A 367 6.76 24.62 21.46
C ASP A 367 6.64 24.75 22.99
N GLU A 368 5.42 24.61 23.52
CA GLU A 368 5.16 24.76 24.95
C GLU A 368 5.63 23.53 25.74
N THR A 369 5.18 22.35 25.32
CA THR A 369 5.43 21.07 26.01
C THR A 369 6.70 20.37 25.55
N ALA A 370 7.24 20.71 24.36
CA ALA A 370 8.28 20.00 23.63
C ALA A 370 7.92 18.54 23.29
N TYR A 371 6.64 18.19 23.31
CA TYR A 371 6.18 16.85 22.94
C TYR A 371 6.10 16.72 21.42
N GLY A 372 6.42 15.53 20.90
CA GLY A 372 6.10 15.22 19.51
C GLY A 372 4.60 15.28 19.28
N ILE A 373 4.18 15.79 18.13
CA ILE A 373 2.81 15.84 17.64
C ILE A 373 2.82 15.19 16.25
N GLY A 374 1.97 14.18 16.04
CA GLY A 374 1.76 13.56 14.74
C GLY A 374 0.52 14.10 14.06
N TYR A 375 0.59 14.22 12.74
CA TYR A 375 -0.46 14.80 11.88
C TYR A 375 -0.79 13.86 10.73
N LEU A 376 -2.05 13.87 10.29
CA LEU A 376 -2.51 13.28 9.03
C LEU A 376 -3.07 14.38 8.14
N PHE A 377 -2.45 14.57 6.99
CA PHE A 377 -2.96 15.45 5.95
C PHE A 377 -3.61 14.65 4.83
N ARG A 378 -4.72 15.18 4.31
CA ARG A 378 -5.41 14.63 3.14
C ARG A 378 -5.54 15.68 2.04
N LEU A 379 -5.49 15.20 0.81
CA LEU A 379 -5.74 15.97 -0.41
C LEU A 379 -6.78 15.23 -1.23
N ASN A 380 -7.93 15.87 -1.43
CA ASN A 380 -8.91 15.40 -2.41
C ASN A 380 -8.75 16.24 -3.68
N LEU A 381 -8.48 15.59 -4.81
CA LEU A 381 -8.21 16.23 -6.08
C LEU A 381 -9.33 15.93 -7.07
N LYS A 382 -9.83 16.98 -7.73
CA LYS A 382 -10.80 16.87 -8.82
C LYS A 382 -10.27 17.63 -10.03
N ILE A 383 -10.16 16.92 -11.15
CA ILE A 383 -9.76 17.48 -12.43
C ILE A 383 -10.91 17.27 -13.41
N GLY A 384 -11.40 18.35 -14.01
CA GLY A 384 -12.45 18.31 -15.02
C GLY A 384 -11.94 17.75 -16.35
N SER A 385 -12.86 17.52 -17.28
CA SER A 385 -12.51 17.09 -18.63
C SER A 385 -11.68 18.16 -19.36
N VAL A 386 -10.69 17.70 -20.12
CA VAL A 386 -9.86 18.55 -20.98
C VAL A 386 -10.14 18.31 -22.46
N GLY A 387 -10.60 17.09 -22.81
CA GLY A 387 -10.80 16.69 -24.19
C GLY A 387 -9.47 16.55 -24.95
N HIS A 388 -9.42 15.59 -25.87
CA HIS A 388 -8.25 15.35 -26.74
C HIS A 388 -6.91 15.27 -25.99
N LEU A 389 -6.93 14.73 -24.75
CA LEU A 389 -5.77 14.57 -23.87
C LEU A 389 -4.98 15.87 -23.60
N GLY A 390 -5.63 17.03 -23.72
CA GLY A 390 -4.98 18.33 -23.60
C GLY A 390 -4.05 18.68 -24.77
N ARG A 391 -4.12 17.99 -25.91
CA ARG A 391 -3.36 18.38 -27.10
C ARG A 391 -4.02 19.55 -27.80
N ALA A 392 -3.21 20.48 -28.30
CA ALA A 392 -3.72 21.60 -29.08
C ALA A 392 -3.79 21.20 -30.56
N LYS A 393 -5.01 21.08 -31.09
CA LYS A 393 -5.25 20.81 -32.51
C LYS A 393 -4.80 21.97 -33.38
N ARG A 394 -4.57 21.71 -34.67
CA ARG A 394 -4.31 22.77 -35.65
C ARG A 394 -5.46 23.79 -35.60
N ALA A 395 -5.12 25.06 -35.44
CA ALA A 395 -6.11 26.12 -35.36
C ALA A 395 -6.90 26.20 -36.68
N ASP A 396 -8.23 26.21 -36.58
CA ASP A 396 -9.12 26.47 -37.71
C ASP A 396 -9.48 27.96 -37.77
N LEU A 397 -8.74 28.69 -38.60
CA LEU A 397 -9.02 30.11 -38.87
C LEU A 397 -10.28 30.30 -39.74
N GLY A 398 -10.86 29.22 -40.28
CA GLY A 398 -12.12 29.22 -41.01
C GLY A 398 -13.30 29.76 -40.20
N VAL A 399 -13.22 29.70 -38.86
CA VAL A 399 -14.19 30.29 -37.93
C VAL A 399 -14.29 31.82 -38.08
N ILE A 400 -13.24 32.47 -38.61
CA ILE A 400 -13.29 33.89 -38.97
C ILE A 400 -14.03 34.01 -40.30
N GLY A 401 -15.30 34.43 -40.25
CA GLY A 401 -16.16 34.53 -41.44
C GLY A 401 -15.75 35.61 -42.45
N ASP A 402 -14.97 36.61 -42.02
CA ASP A 402 -14.43 37.66 -42.88
C ASP A 402 -13.06 37.23 -43.44
N GLU A 403 -12.99 37.09 -44.76
CA GLU A 403 -11.80 36.63 -45.48
C GLU A 403 -10.58 37.55 -45.27
N ARG A 404 -10.78 38.87 -45.27
CA ARG A 404 -9.69 39.83 -45.05
C ARG A 404 -9.15 39.72 -43.63
N LEU A 405 -10.03 39.62 -42.63
CA LEU A 405 -9.62 39.47 -41.23
C LEU A 405 -8.93 38.12 -41.00
N ARG A 406 -9.38 37.07 -41.70
CA ARG A 406 -8.77 35.74 -41.65
C ARG A 406 -7.34 35.78 -42.17
N ASP A 407 -7.12 36.38 -43.34
CA ASP A 407 -5.80 36.51 -43.95
C ASP A 407 -4.87 37.35 -43.10
N LEU A 408 -5.36 38.49 -42.60
CA LEU A 408 -4.60 39.34 -41.67
C LEU A 408 -4.16 38.57 -40.43
N THR A 409 -5.08 37.81 -39.83
CA THR A 409 -4.80 36.99 -38.64
C THR A 409 -3.79 35.88 -38.94
N ALA A 410 -3.91 35.22 -40.10
CA ALA A 410 -2.97 34.19 -40.53
C ALA A 410 -1.55 34.75 -40.72
N VAL A 411 -1.43 35.93 -41.35
CA VAL A 411 -0.14 36.63 -41.51
C VAL A 411 0.45 37.01 -40.15
N TYR A 412 -0.37 37.56 -39.24
CA TYR A 412 0.05 37.91 -37.89
C TYR A 412 0.59 36.68 -37.14
N VAL A 413 -0.17 35.57 -37.10
CA VAL A 413 0.25 34.33 -36.44
C VAL A 413 1.54 33.80 -37.06
N GLY A 414 1.68 33.83 -38.39
CA GLY A 414 2.90 33.44 -39.08
C GLY A 414 4.12 34.27 -38.67
N ARG A 415 3.96 35.58 -38.51
CA ARG A 415 5.03 36.47 -38.01
C ARG A 415 5.41 36.17 -36.57
N VAL A 416 4.43 36.00 -35.68
CA VAL A 416 4.69 35.65 -34.28
C VAL A 416 5.46 34.32 -34.21
N LEU A 417 5.05 33.31 -34.97
CA LEU A 417 5.78 32.02 -35.03
C LEU A 417 7.24 32.21 -35.49
N GLY A 418 7.50 33.14 -36.40
CA GLY A 418 8.85 33.50 -36.83
C GLY A 418 9.74 34.12 -35.75
N LEU A 419 9.15 34.69 -34.68
CA LEU A 419 9.90 35.23 -33.53
C LEU A 419 10.45 34.14 -32.59
N PHE A 420 9.94 32.92 -32.72
CA PHE A 420 10.21 31.79 -31.82
C PHE A 420 10.78 30.60 -32.61
N PRO A 421 12.11 30.58 -32.82
CA PRO A 421 12.78 29.50 -33.55
C PRO A 421 12.70 28.17 -32.79
N ASP A 422 12.83 27.04 -33.49
CA ASP A 422 12.58 25.70 -32.92
C ASP A 422 13.50 25.32 -31.74
N ASP A 423 14.62 26.01 -31.53
CA ASP A 423 15.60 25.79 -30.48
C ASP A 423 15.36 26.62 -29.19
N ASP A 424 14.44 27.58 -29.20
CA ASP A 424 14.08 28.35 -28.01
C ASP A 424 13.07 27.55 -27.15
N VAL A 425 13.38 27.41 -25.85
CA VAL A 425 12.54 26.73 -24.85
C VAL A 425 11.13 27.31 -24.80
N LYS A 426 10.96 28.60 -25.13
CA LYS A 426 9.67 29.30 -25.13
C LYS A 426 8.83 29.00 -26.37
N SER A 427 9.41 28.41 -27.41
CA SER A 427 8.74 28.25 -28.70
C SER A 427 7.54 27.33 -28.65
N MET A 428 7.67 26.16 -28.02
CA MET A 428 6.55 25.23 -27.90
C MET A 428 5.41 25.73 -27.00
N PRO A 429 5.68 26.30 -25.81
CA PRO A 429 4.66 26.99 -25.02
C PRO A 429 3.92 28.08 -25.80
N VAL A 430 4.63 28.91 -26.58
CA VAL A 430 3.99 29.97 -27.38
C VAL A 430 3.15 29.40 -28.52
N ARG A 431 3.66 28.40 -29.25
CA ARG A 431 2.89 27.70 -30.29
C ARG A 431 1.60 27.08 -29.74
N TYR A 432 1.69 26.51 -28.54
CA TYR A 432 0.53 25.96 -27.84
C TYR A 432 -0.47 27.06 -27.45
N LYS A 433 0.01 28.17 -26.86
CA LYS A 433 -0.82 29.35 -26.54
C LYS A 433 -1.55 29.89 -27.76
N LEU A 434 -0.86 30.04 -28.89
CA LEU A 434 -1.44 30.55 -30.14
C LEU A 434 -2.61 29.70 -30.64
N ARG A 435 -2.57 28.37 -30.44
CA ARG A 435 -3.64 27.46 -30.84
C ARG A 435 -4.85 27.50 -29.92
N LEU A 436 -4.64 27.79 -28.64
CA LEU A 436 -5.72 27.85 -27.65
C LEU A 436 -6.21 29.28 -27.37
N ALA A 437 -5.51 30.29 -27.88
CA ALA A 437 -5.88 31.68 -27.72
C ALA A 437 -7.27 31.93 -28.33
N PRO A 438 -8.15 32.71 -27.66
CA PRO A 438 -9.42 33.10 -28.25
C PRO A 438 -9.20 33.79 -29.60
N VAL A 439 -10.00 33.43 -30.61
CA VAL A 439 -9.93 34.04 -31.95
C VAL A 439 -10.06 35.57 -31.87
N SER A 440 -10.88 36.08 -30.95
CA SER A 440 -11.03 37.53 -30.71
C SER A 440 -9.71 38.20 -30.30
N LEU A 441 -8.90 37.55 -29.47
CA LEU A 441 -7.59 38.06 -29.06
C LEU A 441 -6.62 38.09 -30.25
N LEU A 442 -6.59 37.02 -31.04
CA LEU A 442 -5.74 36.96 -32.24
C LEU A 442 -6.12 38.05 -33.24
N VAL A 443 -7.41 38.25 -33.49
CA VAL A 443 -7.93 39.31 -34.38
C VAL A 443 -7.61 40.71 -33.85
N GLU A 444 -7.78 40.95 -32.54
CA GLU A 444 -7.45 42.24 -31.92
C GLU A 444 -5.97 42.58 -32.10
N ARG A 445 -5.09 41.61 -31.86
CA ARG A 445 -3.64 41.79 -32.01
C ARG A 445 -3.24 41.98 -33.47
N ALA A 446 -3.87 41.23 -34.38
CA ALA A 446 -3.67 41.38 -35.82
C ALA A 446 -4.08 42.77 -36.33
N ARG A 447 -5.22 43.32 -35.87
CA ARG A 447 -5.65 44.69 -36.24
C ARG A 447 -4.69 45.77 -35.74
N ARG A 448 -4.22 45.66 -34.50
CA ARG A 448 -3.23 46.61 -33.96
C ARG A 448 -1.93 46.64 -34.76
N THR A 449 -1.57 45.54 -35.43
CA THR A 449 -0.37 45.45 -36.27
C THR A 449 -0.63 45.79 -37.74
N GLU A 450 -1.90 46.02 -38.13
CA GLU A 450 -2.28 46.68 -39.39
C GLU A 450 -2.26 48.22 -39.21
N ASP A 451 -2.76 48.70 -38.05
CA ASP A 451 -2.82 50.14 -37.72
C ASP A 451 -1.47 50.72 -37.25
N PHE A 452 -0.55 49.89 -36.75
CA PHE A 452 0.79 50.26 -36.28
C PHE A 452 1.85 49.27 -36.79
N GLU A 453 3.13 49.68 -36.79
CA GLU A 453 4.24 48.80 -37.19
C GLU A 453 4.33 47.54 -36.30
N PHE A 454 4.55 46.36 -36.91
CA PHE A 454 4.78 45.11 -36.18
C PHE A 454 6.12 45.19 -35.46
N LYS A 455 6.07 45.25 -34.12
CA LYS A 455 7.27 45.36 -33.28
C LYS A 455 7.63 44.02 -32.66
N ASP A 456 8.63 43.37 -33.24
CA ASP A 456 9.13 42.04 -32.83
C ASP A 456 9.34 41.90 -31.32
N ALA A 457 9.96 42.90 -30.67
CA ALA A 457 10.22 42.89 -29.24
C ALA A 457 8.94 42.90 -28.39
N GLU A 458 7.97 43.75 -28.73
CA GLU A 458 6.70 43.88 -28.00
C GLU A 458 5.84 42.61 -28.16
N GLU A 459 5.78 42.05 -29.38
CA GLU A 459 5.03 40.82 -29.65
C GLU A 459 5.67 39.59 -28.97
N ARG A 460 7.00 39.50 -28.98
CA ARG A 460 7.73 38.44 -28.29
C ARG A 460 7.52 38.50 -26.78
N GLU A 461 7.60 39.68 -26.19
CA GLU A 461 7.35 39.89 -24.77
C GLU A 461 5.90 39.54 -24.41
N PHE A 462 4.94 40.04 -25.20
CA PHE A 462 3.52 39.75 -25.00
C PHE A 462 3.24 38.24 -24.94
N TRP A 463 3.65 37.47 -25.95
CA TRP A 463 3.35 36.03 -26.00
C TRP A 463 4.12 35.22 -24.95
N THR A 464 5.30 35.69 -24.54
CA THR A 464 6.05 35.11 -23.43
C THR A 464 5.30 35.30 -22.11
N GLU A 465 4.79 36.50 -21.85
CA GLU A 465 4.15 36.88 -20.59
C GLU A 465 2.64 36.59 -20.53
N TYR A 466 1.99 36.39 -21.69
CA TYR A 466 0.58 36.05 -21.78
C TYR A 466 0.26 34.79 -20.98
N ARG A 467 -0.71 34.90 -20.06
CA ARG A 467 -1.21 33.79 -19.24
C ARG A 467 -2.52 33.28 -19.82
N ALA A 468 -2.45 32.11 -20.44
CA ALA A 468 -3.63 31.41 -20.92
C ALA A 468 -4.44 30.85 -19.74
N ARG A 469 -5.74 30.64 -19.97
CA ARG A 469 -6.59 29.93 -19.01
C ARG A 469 -6.10 28.48 -18.90
N GLY A 470 -6.13 27.92 -17.69
CA GLY A 470 -5.85 26.50 -17.49
C GLY A 470 -6.72 25.61 -18.38
N ILE A 471 -6.11 24.61 -19.01
CA ILE A 471 -6.76 23.72 -19.99
C ILE A 471 -7.87 22.86 -19.38
N ALA A 472 -7.85 22.67 -18.05
CA ALA A 472 -8.88 21.99 -17.29
C ALA A 472 -9.30 22.81 -16.06
N ARG A 473 -10.53 22.59 -15.59
CA ARG A 473 -10.95 23.07 -14.27
C ARG A 473 -10.40 22.13 -13.22
N VAL A 474 -9.63 22.64 -12.28
CA VAL A 474 -9.07 21.85 -11.18
C VAL A 474 -9.55 22.39 -9.84
N SER A 475 -9.78 21.50 -8.88
CA SER A 475 -10.00 21.87 -7.49
C SER A 475 -9.39 20.83 -6.56
N GLY A 476 -8.82 21.31 -5.47
CA GLY A 476 -8.25 20.47 -4.44
C GLY A 476 -7.78 21.30 -3.27
N ARG A 477 -7.67 20.67 -2.11
CA ARG A 477 -7.20 21.31 -0.88
C ARG A 477 -6.44 20.30 -0.05
N VAL A 478 -5.24 20.69 0.38
CA VAL A 478 -4.53 20.02 1.47
C VAL A 478 -5.14 20.46 2.79
N ALA A 479 -5.53 19.49 3.63
CA ALA A 479 -6.11 19.75 4.93
C ALA A 479 -5.56 18.78 5.98
N GLU A 480 -5.23 19.30 7.16
CA GLU A 480 -5.06 18.50 8.36
C GLU A 480 -6.40 17.84 8.71
N THR A 481 -6.39 16.53 8.93
CA THR A 481 -7.60 15.75 9.24
C THR A 481 -7.53 15.05 10.59
N LEU A 482 -6.33 14.72 11.07
CA LEU A 482 -6.10 14.21 12.42
C LEU A 482 -4.81 14.81 12.97
N ARG A 483 -4.80 15.02 14.29
CA ARG A 483 -3.63 15.41 15.08
C ARG A 483 -3.64 14.72 16.43
N GLY A 484 -2.47 14.43 16.98
CA GLY A 484 -2.38 13.85 18.31
C GLY A 484 -0.96 13.85 18.87
N THR A 485 -0.84 13.65 20.19
CA THR A 485 0.45 13.59 20.87
C THR A 485 1.22 12.32 20.51
N LEU A 486 2.51 12.45 20.23
CA LEU A 486 3.43 11.41 19.81
C LEU A 486 4.65 11.40 20.75
N VAL A 487 4.45 11.00 22.01
CA VAL A 487 5.48 11.08 23.04
C VAL A 487 5.58 9.82 23.89
N SER A 488 6.81 9.51 24.31
CA SER A 488 7.18 8.43 25.21
C SER A 488 8.23 8.96 26.20
N PHE A 489 8.10 8.64 27.48
CA PHE A 489 9.06 9.05 28.52
C PHE A 489 10.01 7.92 28.95
N GLU A 490 9.88 6.78 28.28
CA GLU A 490 10.74 5.63 28.42
C GLU A 490 12.11 5.89 27.78
N LYS A 491 13.14 5.19 28.29
CA LYS A 491 14.44 5.15 27.61
C LYS A 491 14.28 4.50 26.23
N PRO A 492 15.12 4.83 25.22
CA PRO A 492 14.96 4.34 23.85
C PRO A 492 14.75 2.82 23.69
N LEU A 493 15.38 2.01 24.53
CA LEU A 493 15.23 0.54 24.52
C LEU A 493 13.84 0.04 24.95
N ALA A 494 13.06 0.86 25.63
CA ALA A 494 11.72 0.56 26.13
C ALA A 494 10.64 1.43 25.47
N GLN A 495 11.00 2.29 24.51
CA GLN A 495 10.02 3.05 23.74
C GLN A 495 9.24 2.13 22.78
N PRO A 496 8.01 2.49 22.43
CA PRO A 496 7.27 1.88 21.33
C PRO A 496 8.10 1.83 20.04
N GLN A 497 8.02 0.75 19.29
CA GLN A 497 8.86 0.52 18.12
C GLN A 497 8.07 0.60 16.82
N VAL A 498 8.20 1.70 16.09
CA VAL A 498 7.77 1.83 14.69
C VAL A 498 8.98 2.17 13.83
N LYS A 499 9.18 1.44 12.73
CA LYS A 499 10.37 1.54 11.87
C LYS A 499 9.98 1.88 10.44
N PHE A 500 10.68 2.86 9.87
CA PHE A 500 10.48 3.36 8.52
C PHE A 500 11.71 3.12 7.65
N PRO A 501 11.56 2.80 6.36
CA PRO A 501 12.70 2.64 5.47
C PRO A 501 13.44 3.97 5.29
N GLU A 502 14.77 3.96 5.40
CA GLU A 502 15.61 5.13 5.21
C GLU A 502 16.79 4.77 4.30
N PRO A 503 16.74 5.14 3.00
CA PRO A 503 17.79 4.75 2.06
C PRO A 503 19.17 5.32 2.34
N LEU A 504 19.25 6.51 2.95
CA LEU A 504 20.53 7.08 3.37
C LEU A 504 21.25 6.22 4.41
N LEU A 505 20.53 5.35 5.11
CA LEU A 505 21.05 4.43 6.12
C LEU A 505 20.96 2.96 5.68
N GLY A 506 20.42 2.68 4.48
CA GLY A 506 20.24 1.34 3.94
C GLY A 506 19.44 0.40 4.84
N ALA A 507 18.52 0.95 5.65
CA ALA A 507 17.85 0.21 6.73
C ALA A 507 16.47 0.77 7.10
N CYS A 508 15.74 0.03 7.93
CA CYS A 508 14.51 0.47 8.57
C CYS A 508 14.82 1.07 9.96
N ILE A 509 14.52 2.34 10.15
CA ILE A 509 14.95 3.18 11.29
C ILE A 509 13.76 3.47 12.20
N SER A 510 13.96 3.31 13.51
CA SER A 510 12.97 3.58 14.54
C SER A 510 12.72 5.09 14.68
N HIS A 511 11.45 5.48 14.78
CA HIS A 511 11.10 6.82 15.22
C HIS A 511 11.44 7.02 16.71
N ASP A 512 11.96 8.20 17.07
CA ASP A 512 12.25 8.59 18.45
C ASP A 512 11.07 9.36 19.03
N PHE A 513 10.46 8.79 20.08
CA PHE A 513 9.30 9.39 20.75
C PHE A 513 9.70 10.30 21.92
N SER A 514 10.99 10.55 22.12
CA SER A 514 11.47 11.42 23.19
C SER A 514 11.00 12.86 22.96
N PRO A 515 10.67 13.61 24.04
CA PRO A 515 10.48 15.04 23.94
C PRO A 515 11.72 15.72 23.35
N ASN A 516 11.55 16.81 22.61
CA ASN A 516 12.65 17.56 22.00
C ASN A 516 13.56 18.24 23.04
N ARG A 517 13.06 18.43 24.28
CA ARG A 517 13.84 18.95 25.40
C ARG A 517 13.96 17.95 26.52
N LYS A 518 15.15 17.83 27.12
CA LYS A 518 15.45 16.85 28.17
C LYS A 518 14.76 17.14 29.51
N ASP A 519 14.40 18.40 29.77
CA ASP A 519 13.69 18.86 30.95
C ASP A 519 12.15 18.73 30.82
N ALA A 520 11.65 18.38 29.63
CA ALA A 520 10.24 18.15 29.40
C ALA A 520 9.75 16.88 30.10
N GLY A 521 9.21 17.05 31.31
CA GLY A 521 8.59 15.98 32.09
C GLY A 521 7.13 15.74 31.70
N ARG A 522 6.49 14.76 32.36
CA ARG A 522 5.05 14.50 32.22
C ARG A 522 4.22 15.65 32.80
N VAL A 523 3.32 16.22 32.01
CA VAL A 523 2.30 17.16 32.52
C VAL A 523 1.20 16.41 33.28
N LYS A 524 0.58 17.07 34.26
CA LYS A 524 -0.61 16.55 34.94
C LYS A 524 -1.77 16.49 33.94
N ASN A 525 -2.56 15.41 33.99
CA ASN A 525 -3.74 15.18 33.13
C ASN A 525 -3.43 15.11 31.62
N MET A 526 -2.37 14.40 31.26
CA MET A 526 -2.04 14.15 29.86
C MET A 526 -3.19 13.41 29.16
N LYS A 527 -3.64 13.94 28.02
CA LYS A 527 -4.72 13.34 27.22
C LYS A 527 -4.24 12.04 26.58
N THR A 528 -5.16 11.10 26.39
CA THR A 528 -4.91 9.88 25.61
C THR A 528 -4.39 10.25 24.23
N ALA A 529 -3.27 9.63 23.83
CA ALA A 529 -2.77 9.71 22.47
C ALA A 529 -3.57 8.75 21.59
N ASP A 530 -4.07 9.25 20.46
CA ASP A 530 -4.60 8.45 19.36
C ASP A 530 -4.15 9.10 18.04
N THR A 531 -2.88 8.87 17.71
CA THR A 531 -2.11 9.73 16.82
C THR A 531 -1.74 8.99 15.54
N PRO A 532 -2.01 9.56 14.34
CA PRO A 532 -1.60 8.94 13.10
C PRO A 532 -0.07 8.95 12.94
N VAL A 533 0.49 7.83 12.48
CA VAL A 533 1.94 7.63 12.33
C VAL A 533 2.31 7.21 10.91
N PHE A 534 1.44 6.45 10.24
CA PHE A 534 1.65 6.05 8.86
C PHE A 534 0.32 5.88 8.14
N VAL A 535 0.29 6.21 6.85
CA VAL A 535 -0.86 6.03 5.97
C VAL A 535 -0.39 5.49 4.63
N TYR A 536 -1.14 4.52 4.10
CA TYR A 536 -0.89 3.90 2.80
C TYR A 536 -2.20 3.40 2.21
N PHE A 537 -2.20 3.14 0.90
CA PHE A 537 -3.34 2.55 0.21
C PHE A 537 -3.06 1.09 -0.18
N VAL A 538 -4.08 0.25 0.00
CA VAL A 538 -4.14 -1.09 -0.57
C VAL A 538 -5.34 -1.13 -1.52
N GLY A 539 -5.07 -1.04 -2.83
CA GLY A 539 -6.12 -0.75 -3.80
C GLY A 539 -6.69 0.65 -3.53
N ASP A 540 -8.00 0.74 -3.33
CA ASP A 540 -8.69 1.99 -2.98
C ASP A 540 -8.88 2.20 -1.46
N ASP A 541 -8.51 1.21 -0.65
CA ASP A 541 -8.68 1.30 0.81
C ASP A 541 -7.52 2.06 1.45
N MET A 542 -7.83 3.20 2.08
CA MET A 542 -6.89 3.92 2.91
C MET A 542 -6.69 3.17 4.25
N ARG A 543 -5.46 2.70 4.49
CA ARG A 543 -5.05 2.06 5.73
C ARG A 543 -4.23 3.04 6.56
N THR A 544 -4.51 3.09 7.87
CA THR A 544 -3.81 3.96 8.80
C THR A 544 -3.18 3.15 9.92
N LEU A 545 -1.98 3.52 10.33
CA LEU A 545 -1.34 3.08 11.57
C LEU A 545 -1.39 4.23 12.57
N LYS A 546 -1.84 3.93 13.79
CA LYS A 546 -1.95 4.90 14.86
C LYS A 546 -1.18 4.46 16.10
N TYR A 547 -0.53 5.44 16.72
CA TYR A 547 0.03 5.36 18.06
C TYR A 547 -1.07 5.66 19.08
N TYR A 548 -1.32 4.71 19.97
CA TYR A 548 -2.29 4.81 21.04
C TYR A 548 -1.62 4.74 22.40
N ARG A 549 -1.88 5.71 23.26
CA ARG A 549 -1.38 5.64 24.63
C ARG A 549 -2.34 6.29 25.60
N GLU A 550 -2.79 5.48 26.54
CA GLU A 550 -3.50 5.95 27.72
C GLU A 550 -2.51 6.13 28.87
N TRP A 551 -2.61 7.26 29.57
CA TRP A 551 -1.68 7.63 30.64
C TRP A 551 -2.19 7.29 32.04
N GLY A 552 -3.46 6.95 32.14
CA GLY A 552 -4.08 6.45 33.37
C GLY A 552 -3.74 4.98 33.59
N GLU A 553 -3.42 4.64 34.83
CA GLU A 553 -3.40 3.27 35.30
C GLU A 553 -4.49 3.14 36.36
N PHE A 554 -5.21 2.02 36.37
CA PHE A 554 -6.29 1.76 37.32
C PHE A 554 -6.14 0.39 37.97
N TYR A 555 -6.86 0.15 39.07
CA TYR A 555 -6.96 -1.18 39.65
C TYR A 555 -8.16 -1.88 39.03
N ALA A 556 -7.94 -3.04 38.40
CA ALA A 556 -9.02 -3.83 37.85
C ALA A 556 -9.88 -4.39 39.00
N GLU A 557 -11.20 -4.26 38.87
CA GLU A 557 -12.14 -4.77 39.87
C GLU A 557 -12.19 -6.30 39.85
N THR A 558 -12.33 -6.90 41.02
CA THR A 558 -12.50 -8.36 41.15
C THR A 558 -13.83 -8.76 40.54
N ARG A 559 -13.81 -9.73 39.62
CA ARG A 559 -15.03 -10.29 39.01
C ARG A 559 -15.32 -11.63 39.63
N SER A 560 -16.46 -11.77 40.30
CA SER A 560 -16.76 -12.97 41.06
C SER A 560 -18.26 -13.22 41.10
N ASN A 561 -18.67 -14.49 41.00
CA ASN A 561 -20.00 -14.94 41.41
C ASN A 561 -19.93 -15.79 42.69
N PHE A 562 -18.82 -15.74 43.44
CA PHE A 562 -18.70 -16.43 44.72
C PHE A 562 -19.78 -15.94 45.68
N GLU A 563 -20.39 -16.88 46.38
CA GLU A 563 -21.35 -16.65 47.44
C GLU A 563 -20.79 -17.14 48.78
N PRO A 564 -21.38 -16.75 49.92
CA PRO A 564 -20.89 -17.16 51.24
C PRO A 564 -20.82 -18.69 51.42
N ASP A 565 -21.82 -19.41 50.91
CA ASP A 565 -21.99 -20.85 51.09
C ASP A 565 -21.95 -21.58 49.73
N MET A 566 -20.77 -21.94 49.26
CA MET A 566 -20.57 -22.63 47.97
C MET A 566 -20.56 -24.15 48.16
N THR A 567 -21.72 -24.83 48.11
CA THR A 567 -21.80 -26.30 48.25
C THR A 567 -21.87 -27.02 46.90
N VAL A 568 -23.01 -26.92 46.20
CA VAL A 568 -23.25 -27.49 44.87
C VAL A 568 -23.58 -26.39 43.86
N GLY A 569 -22.86 -26.33 42.73
CA GLY A 569 -22.98 -25.22 41.79
C GLY A 569 -21.72 -24.99 40.95
N ASN A 570 -21.67 -23.84 40.25
CA ASN A 570 -20.49 -23.42 39.49
C ASN A 570 -20.15 -21.97 39.84
N TRP A 571 -18.93 -21.76 40.31
CA TRP A 571 -18.44 -20.46 40.71
C TRP A 571 -17.12 -20.14 40.02
N TYR A 572 -16.88 -18.86 39.79
CA TYR A 572 -15.62 -18.33 39.33
C TYR A 572 -15.30 -17.03 40.05
N ARG A 573 -14.01 -16.78 40.23
CA ARG A 573 -13.47 -15.53 40.76
C ARG A 573 -12.19 -15.18 40.02
N GLU A 574 -12.11 -13.96 39.52
CA GLU A 574 -10.92 -13.37 38.92
C GLU A 574 -10.42 -12.23 39.80
N ASP A 575 -9.32 -12.47 40.48
CA ASP A 575 -8.59 -11.47 41.26
C ASP A 575 -7.47 -10.88 40.41
N TYR A 576 -7.37 -9.55 40.42
CA TYR A 576 -6.34 -8.81 39.72
C TYR A 576 -5.36 -8.21 40.73
N SER A 577 -4.08 -8.32 40.46
CA SER A 577 -3.03 -7.73 41.30
C SER A 577 -2.21 -6.72 40.53
N GLY A 578 -1.82 -5.64 41.21
CA GLY A 578 -1.09 -4.53 40.62
C GLY A 578 -1.98 -3.66 39.75
N LYS A 579 -1.36 -2.70 39.08
CA LYS A 579 -2.08 -1.78 38.19
C LYS A 579 -2.38 -2.43 36.85
N ALA A 580 -3.49 -2.03 36.26
CA ALA A 580 -3.91 -2.35 34.91
C ALA A 580 -3.78 -1.12 34.01
N GLY A 581 -3.51 -1.38 32.73
CA GLY A 581 -3.47 -0.36 31.69
C GLY A 581 -3.65 -0.99 30.32
N VAL A 582 -3.88 -0.15 29.31
CA VAL A 582 -3.96 -0.59 27.90
C VAL A 582 -2.56 -0.76 27.34
N TYR A 583 -2.24 -1.97 26.87
CA TYR A 583 -0.95 -2.30 26.24
C TYR A 583 -1.10 -2.47 24.72
N GLY A 584 0.04 -2.39 24.05
CA GLY A 584 0.18 -2.58 22.60
C GLY A 584 0.72 -1.35 21.90
N TYR A 585 0.34 -0.13 22.30
CA TYR A 585 0.80 1.14 21.71
C TYR A 585 0.48 1.40 20.24
N PHE A 586 0.31 0.38 19.39
CA PHE A 586 0.01 0.56 17.97
C PHE A 586 -1.18 -0.27 17.56
N TYR A 587 -2.00 0.29 16.68
CA TYR A 587 -3.04 -0.43 15.98
C TYR A 587 -3.17 0.15 14.57
N SER A 588 -3.68 -0.65 13.64
CA SER A 588 -3.96 -0.21 12.28
C SER A 588 -5.44 -0.39 11.95
N SER A 589 -5.88 0.14 10.80
CA SER A 589 -7.22 -0.13 10.26
C SER A 589 -7.55 -1.63 10.16
N ASP A 590 -6.52 -2.48 10.02
CA ASP A 590 -6.66 -3.92 9.75
C ASP A 590 -6.41 -4.79 10.98
N ILE A 591 -5.61 -4.30 11.91
CA ILE A 591 -5.05 -5.08 13.01
C ILE A 591 -5.10 -4.25 14.29
N ASP A 592 -5.95 -4.66 15.23
CA ASP A 592 -5.95 -4.15 16.60
C ASP A 592 -5.72 -5.29 17.59
N ARG A 593 -4.59 -5.21 18.29
CA ARG A 593 -4.21 -6.17 19.33
C ARG A 593 -4.14 -5.54 20.71
N ARG A 594 -4.54 -4.27 20.83
CA ARG A 594 -4.55 -3.59 22.12
C ARG A 594 -5.46 -4.32 23.08
N LYS A 595 -5.01 -4.44 24.32
CA LYS A 595 -5.79 -5.06 25.40
C LYS A 595 -5.41 -4.49 26.74
N VAL A 596 -6.35 -4.52 27.67
CA VAL A 596 -6.09 -4.22 29.07
C VAL A 596 -5.33 -5.39 29.67
N LEU A 597 -4.17 -5.12 30.25
CA LEU A 597 -3.40 -6.11 31.01
C LEU A 597 -3.18 -5.61 32.44
N SER A 598 -3.41 -6.51 33.39
CA SER A 598 -3.00 -6.36 34.78
C SER A 598 -1.68 -7.09 35.03
N GLN A 599 -0.88 -6.58 35.97
CA GLN A 599 0.41 -7.20 36.31
C GLN A 599 0.27 -8.65 36.78
N GLY A 600 -0.83 -8.99 37.45
CA GLY A 600 -1.18 -10.36 37.77
C GLY A 600 -2.68 -10.62 37.68
N VAL A 601 -3.03 -11.83 37.25
CA VAL A 601 -4.41 -12.33 37.18
C VAL A 601 -4.44 -13.72 37.81
N VAL A 602 -5.36 -13.92 38.75
CA VAL A 602 -5.67 -15.24 39.34
C VAL A 602 -7.13 -15.52 39.08
N ARG A 603 -7.41 -16.52 38.25
CA ARG A 603 -8.76 -17.03 38.00
C ARG A 603 -8.94 -18.36 38.73
N THR A 604 -9.93 -18.42 39.61
CA THR A 604 -10.34 -19.64 40.31
C THR A 604 -11.71 -20.04 39.80
N ASP A 605 -11.84 -21.22 39.19
CA ASP A 605 -13.12 -21.83 38.83
C ASP A 605 -13.37 -23.01 39.81
N ILE A 606 -14.57 -23.10 40.39
CA ILE A 606 -15.00 -24.16 41.32
C ILE A 606 -16.29 -24.78 40.79
N THR A 607 -16.31 -26.10 40.62
CA THR A 607 -17.52 -26.88 40.36
C THR A 607 -17.83 -27.77 41.55
N GLY A 608 -18.96 -27.49 42.20
CA GLY A 608 -19.50 -28.24 43.34
C GLY A 608 -20.47 -29.33 42.89
N ARG A 609 -20.36 -30.55 43.43
CA ARG A 609 -21.30 -31.65 43.20
C ARG A 609 -21.67 -32.37 44.50
N ASP A 610 -22.94 -32.68 44.69
CA ASP A 610 -23.42 -33.47 45.83
C ASP A 610 -22.78 -34.87 45.83
N ALA A 611 -22.37 -35.33 47.01
CA ALA A 611 -21.80 -36.66 47.24
C ALA A 611 -22.62 -37.50 48.21
N GLY A 612 -23.73 -36.97 48.76
CA GLY A 612 -24.65 -37.66 49.65
C GLY A 612 -24.27 -37.60 51.13
N TYR A 613 -25.04 -38.26 52.00
CA TYR A 613 -24.81 -38.27 53.45
C TYR A 613 -23.79 -39.32 53.88
N ASP A 614 -23.35 -39.24 55.15
CA ASP A 614 -22.67 -40.34 55.82
C ASP A 614 -23.45 -41.67 55.61
N SER A 615 -22.72 -42.75 55.34
CA SER A 615 -23.32 -44.11 55.23
C SER A 615 -23.99 -44.59 56.52
N LYS A 616 -23.61 -44.03 57.68
CA LYS A 616 -24.28 -44.17 58.98
C LYS A 616 -24.15 -42.86 59.76
N PRO A 617 -25.16 -42.43 60.55
CA PRO A 617 -25.02 -41.25 61.40
C PRO A 617 -23.83 -41.36 62.35
N ARG A 618 -23.31 -40.22 62.80
CA ARG A 618 -22.29 -40.11 63.85
C ARG A 618 -22.95 -40.04 65.21
N PHE A 619 -22.23 -40.45 66.24
CA PHE A 619 -22.63 -40.25 67.62
C PHE A 619 -21.44 -39.91 68.51
N ALA A 620 -21.70 -39.20 69.61
CA ALA A 620 -20.75 -38.98 70.68
C ALA A 620 -21.47 -38.71 72.01
N PHE A 621 -20.94 -39.25 73.10
CA PHE A 621 -21.35 -38.89 74.44
C PHE A 621 -20.89 -37.46 74.78
N ASP A 622 -21.65 -36.76 75.62
CA ASP A 622 -21.36 -35.37 75.99
C ASP A 622 -20.03 -35.22 76.74
N SER A 623 -19.66 -36.25 77.51
CA SER A 623 -18.38 -36.36 78.20
C SER A 623 -18.15 -37.80 78.65
N TYR A 624 -17.00 -38.06 79.27
CA TYR A 624 -16.72 -39.35 79.89
C TYR A 624 -17.71 -39.63 81.03
N TYR A 625 -18.21 -40.87 81.11
CA TYR A 625 -19.19 -41.37 82.09
C TYR A 625 -20.60 -40.78 82.00
N TYR A 626 -20.88 -39.92 81.01
CA TYR A 626 -22.21 -39.37 80.81
C TYR A 626 -23.16 -40.40 80.21
N ARG A 627 -24.40 -40.39 80.68
CA ARG A 627 -25.53 -41.15 80.15
C ARG A 627 -26.00 -40.61 78.80
N THR A 628 -25.69 -39.36 78.50
CA THR A 628 -26.27 -38.60 77.41
C THR A 628 -25.27 -38.31 76.29
N GLY A 629 -25.78 -38.20 75.07
CA GLY A 629 -24.98 -37.84 73.91
C GLY A 629 -25.80 -37.30 72.75
N THR A 630 -25.13 -37.04 71.64
CA THR A 630 -25.71 -36.50 70.40
C THR A 630 -25.46 -37.45 69.24
N ILE A 631 -26.47 -37.66 68.40
CA ILE A 631 -26.36 -38.26 67.07
C ILE A 631 -26.56 -37.16 66.04
N TRP A 632 -25.69 -37.10 65.04
CA TRP A 632 -25.79 -36.16 63.91
C TRP A 632 -25.31 -36.82 62.64
N ARG A 633 -25.54 -36.22 61.48
CA ARG A 633 -24.98 -36.69 60.20
C ARG A 633 -24.42 -35.51 59.41
N ASN A 634 -23.50 -35.77 58.50
CA ASN A 634 -23.03 -34.77 57.55
C ASN A 634 -23.51 -35.10 56.14
N ARG A 635 -23.84 -34.07 55.34
CA ARG A 635 -23.98 -34.16 53.89
C ARG A 635 -22.67 -33.75 53.24
N TYR A 636 -22.17 -34.58 52.35
CA TYR A 636 -20.90 -34.41 51.66
C TYR A 636 -21.10 -33.84 50.26
N TYR A 637 -20.13 -33.07 49.80
CA TYR A 637 -20.07 -32.54 48.44
C TYR A 637 -18.62 -32.46 48.00
N THR A 638 -18.39 -32.49 46.69
CA THR A 638 -17.05 -32.39 46.10
C THR A 638 -16.86 -31.04 45.45
N HIS A 639 -15.68 -30.46 45.61
CA HIS A 639 -15.25 -29.27 44.88
C HIS A 639 -14.11 -29.63 43.93
N HIS A 640 -14.38 -29.52 42.63
CA HIS A 640 -13.35 -29.51 41.61
C HIS A 640 -12.92 -28.07 41.35
N THR A 641 -11.69 -27.74 41.73
CA THR A 641 -11.17 -26.37 41.70
C THR A 641 -10.01 -26.27 40.72
N VAL A 642 -10.12 -25.35 39.76
CA VAL A 642 -9.05 -25.01 38.81
C VAL A 642 -8.62 -23.56 39.02
N VAL A 643 -7.38 -23.37 39.48
CA VAL A 643 -6.75 -22.06 39.66
C VAL A 643 -5.75 -21.81 38.54
N ARG A 644 -6.00 -20.79 37.72
CA ARG A 644 -5.08 -20.28 36.68
C ARG A 644 -4.48 -18.97 37.14
N LYS A 645 -3.15 -18.93 37.24
CA LYS A 645 -2.39 -17.76 37.67
C LYS A 645 -1.44 -17.32 36.55
N SER A 646 -1.41 -16.03 36.25
CA SER A 646 -0.49 -15.41 35.30
C SER A 646 0.07 -14.12 35.90
N LEU A 647 1.39 -14.06 36.11
CA LEU A 647 2.08 -12.92 36.71
C LEU A 647 3.10 -12.29 35.76
N GLN A 648 3.40 -11.03 36.01
CA GLN A 648 4.34 -10.21 35.22
C GLN A 648 3.96 -10.18 33.74
N ASN A 649 2.65 -10.06 33.46
CA ASN A 649 2.14 -10.02 32.10
C ASN A 649 2.66 -8.77 31.38
N ARG A 650 3.20 -8.94 30.18
CA ARG A 650 3.67 -7.87 29.31
C ARG A 650 3.21 -8.11 27.89
N MET A 651 2.97 -7.03 27.17
CA MET A 651 2.72 -7.06 25.75
C MET A 651 3.46 -5.92 25.07
N ASN A 652 4.20 -6.25 24.01
CA ASN A 652 4.87 -5.30 23.15
C ASN A 652 4.35 -5.50 21.72
N VAL A 653 4.04 -4.39 21.05
CA VAL A 653 3.83 -4.40 19.59
C VAL A 653 4.94 -3.58 18.97
N ALA A 654 5.43 -4.06 17.84
CA ALA A 654 6.34 -3.34 16.99
C ALA A 654 5.87 -3.36 15.54
N VAL A 655 6.17 -2.31 14.81
CA VAL A 655 5.70 -2.13 13.43
C VAL A 655 6.87 -1.76 12.52
N CYS A 656 6.86 -2.29 11.30
CA CYS A 656 7.83 -1.95 10.27
C CYS A 656 7.13 -1.71 8.94
N VAL A 657 7.44 -0.59 8.30
CA VAL A 657 7.18 -0.39 6.87
C VAL A 657 8.33 -1.02 6.11
N PRO A 658 8.10 -2.01 5.23
CA PRO A 658 9.18 -2.68 4.52
C PRO A 658 9.96 -1.74 3.60
N TYR A 659 11.25 -2.00 3.48
CA TYR A 659 12.11 -1.41 2.48
C TYR A 659 11.66 -1.86 1.07
N PHE A 660 11.77 -0.97 0.08
CA PHE A 660 11.23 -1.13 -1.28
C PHE A 660 9.69 -1.19 -1.40
N MET A 661 8.92 -1.21 -0.33
CA MET A 661 7.46 -1.35 -0.39
C MET A 661 6.75 -0.45 0.63
N ARG A 662 6.29 0.73 0.18
CA ARG A 662 5.58 1.69 1.05
C ARG A 662 4.06 1.49 1.12
N ASN A 663 3.52 0.51 0.41
CA ASN A 663 2.11 0.12 0.45
C ASN A 663 1.88 -1.16 1.27
N ALA A 664 2.67 -1.33 2.33
CA ALA A 664 2.63 -2.49 3.21
C ALA A 664 3.00 -2.17 4.65
N LEU A 665 2.59 -3.07 5.56
CA LEU A 665 2.84 -2.98 6.98
C LEU A 665 3.15 -4.35 7.59
N LEU A 666 4.25 -4.47 8.32
CA LEU A 666 4.56 -5.63 9.15
C LEU A 666 4.30 -5.29 10.62
N TYR A 667 3.44 -6.08 11.27
CA TYR A 667 2.93 -5.85 12.62
C TYR A 667 3.29 -7.04 13.53
N ALA A 668 4.30 -6.86 14.37
CA ALA A 668 4.83 -7.87 15.27
C ALA A 668 4.22 -7.70 16.68
N VAL A 669 3.81 -8.81 17.28
CA VAL A 669 3.20 -8.86 18.62
C VAL A 669 4.01 -9.83 19.48
N ALA A 670 4.48 -9.37 20.62
CA ALA A 670 5.11 -10.21 21.64
C ALA A 670 4.30 -10.13 22.93
N GLU A 671 3.82 -11.28 23.40
CA GLU A 671 3.17 -11.42 24.71
C GLU A 671 4.03 -12.29 25.60
N SER A 672 4.26 -11.84 26.82
CA SER A 672 5.02 -12.61 27.79
C SER A 672 4.40 -12.61 29.17
N ALA A 673 4.64 -13.68 29.92
CA ALA A 673 4.32 -13.79 31.33
C ALA A 673 5.51 -14.43 32.06
N GLY A 674 5.97 -13.79 33.13
CA GLY A 674 7.12 -14.28 33.92
C GLY A 674 6.79 -15.59 34.64
N GLU A 675 5.53 -15.77 35.06
CA GLU A 675 5.05 -17.02 35.64
C GLU A 675 3.63 -17.30 35.14
N LYS A 676 3.40 -18.53 34.66
CA LYS A 676 2.05 -19.10 34.57
C LYS A 676 1.98 -20.38 35.38
N SER A 677 0.89 -20.56 36.11
CA SER A 677 0.60 -21.83 36.76
C SER A 677 -0.87 -22.19 36.67
N VAL A 678 -1.13 -23.47 36.47
CA VAL A 678 -2.45 -24.08 36.59
C VAL A 678 -2.38 -25.08 37.73
N GLU A 679 -3.23 -24.90 38.74
CA GLU A 679 -3.45 -25.84 39.83
C GLU A 679 -4.85 -26.41 39.70
N GLU A 680 -4.98 -27.72 39.71
CA GLU A 680 -6.25 -28.44 39.63
C GLU A 680 -6.36 -29.36 40.83
N SER A 681 -7.45 -29.27 41.58
CA SER A 681 -7.69 -30.13 42.74
C SER A 681 -9.14 -30.60 42.83
N LEU A 682 -9.34 -31.78 43.42
CA LEU A 682 -10.65 -32.31 43.79
C LEU A 682 -10.62 -32.62 45.28
N ARG A 683 -11.52 -32.01 46.05
CA ARG A 683 -11.65 -32.23 47.50
C ARG A 683 -13.05 -32.66 47.89
N LEU A 684 -13.17 -33.54 48.89
CA LEU A 684 -14.42 -33.87 49.54
C LEU A 684 -14.60 -32.96 50.75
N LEU A 685 -15.73 -32.28 50.81
CA LEU A 685 -16.13 -31.37 51.89
C LEU A 685 -17.44 -31.86 52.49
N SER A 686 -17.80 -31.34 53.66
CA SER A 686 -18.99 -31.75 54.37
C SER A 686 -19.62 -30.63 55.17
N VAL A 687 -20.94 -30.65 55.24
CA VAL A 687 -21.76 -29.76 56.07
C VAL A 687 -22.57 -30.62 57.04
N ALA A 688 -22.59 -30.24 58.31
CA ALA A 688 -23.42 -30.94 59.30
C ALA A 688 -24.90 -30.63 59.08
N ASP A 689 -25.76 -31.64 59.17
CA ASP A 689 -27.22 -31.50 59.08
C ASP A 689 -27.75 -30.66 60.27
N PRO A 690 -28.68 -29.70 60.06
CA PRO A 690 -29.27 -28.91 61.14
C PRO A 690 -30.07 -29.74 62.15
N HIS A 691 -30.52 -30.94 61.77
CA HIS A 691 -31.16 -31.89 62.66
C HIS A 691 -30.10 -32.78 63.34
N SER A 692 -30.00 -32.61 64.66
CA SER A 692 -29.27 -33.52 65.55
C SER A 692 -30.21 -34.09 66.59
N TYR A 693 -29.86 -35.23 67.17
CA TYR A 693 -30.72 -35.94 68.10
C TYR A 693 -30.00 -36.28 69.39
N ARG A 694 -30.67 -36.08 70.52
CA ARG A 694 -30.13 -36.39 71.84
C ARG A 694 -30.57 -37.78 72.25
N TYR A 695 -29.60 -38.57 72.68
CA TYR A 695 -29.82 -39.93 73.14
C TYR A 695 -29.36 -40.11 74.57
N TRP A 696 -29.83 -41.19 75.20
CA TRP A 696 -29.33 -41.61 76.49
C TRP A 696 -29.30 -43.13 76.68
N THR A 697 -28.44 -43.58 77.60
CA THR A 697 -28.33 -44.98 78.03
C THR A 697 -27.90 -45.10 79.50
N ASP A 698 -27.98 -46.33 80.02
CA ASP A 698 -27.75 -46.87 81.36
C ASP A 698 -26.51 -47.76 81.54
N ASP A 699 -25.35 -47.33 82.04
CA ASP A 699 -24.26 -48.26 82.38
C ASP A 699 -23.52 -47.89 83.68
N ARG A 700 -23.38 -48.87 84.58
CA ARG A 700 -22.80 -48.67 85.92
C ARG A 700 -21.32 -48.28 85.92
N ILE A 701 -20.60 -48.55 84.84
CA ILE A 701 -19.17 -48.26 84.71
C ILE A 701 -18.96 -47.07 83.78
N PHE A 702 -19.63 -47.06 82.62
CA PHE A 702 -19.30 -46.15 81.52
C PHE A 702 -20.32 -45.05 81.23
N ALA A 703 -21.52 -45.10 81.82
CA ALA A 703 -22.60 -44.13 81.57
C ALA A 703 -23.59 -44.05 82.74
N TRP A 704 -23.24 -43.30 83.79
CA TRP A 704 -24.05 -43.18 85.03
C TRP A 704 -24.27 -41.72 85.47
N ILE A 705 -23.65 -40.73 84.80
CA ILE A 705 -23.74 -39.30 85.11
C ILE A 705 -24.65 -38.56 84.11
N GLY A 706 -25.39 -37.55 84.55
CA GLY A 706 -26.15 -36.67 83.65
C GLY A 706 -27.56 -37.17 83.31
N SER A 707 -28.37 -36.27 82.74
CA SER A 707 -29.76 -36.54 82.37
C SER A 707 -30.20 -35.70 81.18
N LEU A 708 -31.21 -36.15 80.42
CA LEU A 708 -31.91 -35.35 79.42
C LEU A 708 -33.25 -34.87 79.99
N PRO A 709 -33.81 -33.75 79.47
CA PRO A 709 -35.17 -33.31 79.77
C PRO A 709 -36.26 -34.37 79.55
N VAL A 710 -36.04 -35.33 78.64
CA VAL A 710 -36.97 -36.43 78.33
C VAL A 710 -36.20 -37.76 78.28
N MET A 711 -36.61 -38.72 79.11
CA MET A 711 -36.02 -40.07 79.26
C MET A 711 -37.12 -41.10 79.54
N LYS A 712 -38.02 -41.32 78.58
CA LYS A 712 -39.24 -42.14 78.70
C LYS A 712 -39.15 -43.49 77.97
N GLY A 713 -38.02 -43.79 77.34
CA GLY A 713 -37.76 -45.04 76.63
C GLY A 713 -37.94 -46.26 77.52
N LEU A 714 -38.64 -47.27 76.99
CA LEU A 714 -38.93 -48.53 77.66
C LEU A 714 -38.52 -49.71 76.77
N PRO A 715 -37.79 -50.72 77.28
CA PRO A 715 -37.34 -50.87 78.68
C PRO A 715 -36.24 -49.88 79.10
N TYR A 716 -36.10 -49.70 80.42
CA TYR A 716 -35.03 -48.86 80.99
C TYR A 716 -33.67 -49.47 80.62
N PRO A 717 -32.72 -48.68 80.08
CA PRO A 717 -31.39 -49.15 79.70
C PRO A 717 -30.63 -49.79 80.85
N LYS A 718 -29.95 -50.91 80.58
CA LYS A 718 -29.04 -51.56 81.54
C LYS A 718 -27.81 -52.08 80.79
N ASP A 719 -26.65 -51.87 81.39
CA ASP A 719 -25.35 -52.28 80.84
C ASP A 719 -25.14 -51.75 79.40
N GLY A 720 -25.58 -50.51 79.15
CA GLY A 720 -25.45 -49.79 77.88
C GLY A 720 -26.57 -49.99 76.86
N ALA A 721 -27.57 -50.85 77.11
CA ALA A 721 -28.65 -51.13 76.13
C ALA A 721 -30.06 -51.18 76.75
N PRO A 722 -31.11 -50.64 76.09
CA PRO A 722 -31.08 -49.93 74.81
C PRO A 722 -30.48 -48.52 74.88
N VAL A 723 -30.12 -47.93 73.74
CA VAL A 723 -29.75 -46.52 73.62
C VAL A 723 -30.92 -45.76 73.01
N TRP A 724 -31.65 -45.01 73.84
CA TRP A 724 -32.87 -44.32 73.43
C TRP A 724 -32.57 -42.92 72.91
N VAL A 725 -32.93 -42.66 71.66
CA VAL A 725 -32.97 -41.32 71.06
C VAL A 725 -34.33 -40.73 71.34
N GLU A 726 -34.40 -39.58 71.99
CA GLU A 726 -35.69 -39.05 72.50
C GLU A 726 -35.94 -37.57 72.22
N MET A 727 -34.91 -36.79 71.90
CA MET A 727 -35.07 -35.39 71.57
C MET A 727 -34.45 -35.08 70.23
N GLU A 728 -35.18 -34.31 69.43
CA GLU A 728 -34.66 -33.67 68.23
C GLU A 728 -34.25 -32.24 68.57
N VAL A 729 -33.10 -31.83 68.07
CA VAL A 729 -32.57 -30.48 68.16
C VAL A 729 -32.39 -29.97 66.74
N TYR A 730 -33.06 -28.87 66.42
CA TYR A 730 -33.04 -28.26 65.10
C TYR A 730 -32.39 -26.87 65.19
N GLU A 731 -31.21 -26.75 64.60
CA GLU A 731 -30.40 -25.52 64.60
C GLU A 731 -30.05 -25.10 63.16
N PRO A 732 -31.02 -24.53 62.42
CA PRO A 732 -30.81 -24.14 61.02
C PRO A 732 -29.94 -22.89 60.88
N SER A 733 -29.14 -22.89 59.83
CA SER A 733 -28.32 -21.77 59.39
C SER A 733 -28.21 -21.77 57.86
N ALA A 734 -27.81 -20.65 57.26
CA ALA A 734 -27.56 -20.59 55.82
C ALA A 734 -26.53 -21.66 55.38
N ALA A 735 -25.48 -21.86 56.19
CA ALA A 735 -24.40 -22.80 55.94
C ALA A 735 -24.83 -24.28 55.95
N ASN A 736 -25.85 -24.65 56.73
CA ASN A 736 -26.34 -26.03 56.82
C ASN A 736 -27.64 -26.32 56.05
N SER A 737 -28.21 -25.32 55.38
CA SER A 737 -29.40 -25.47 54.53
C SER A 737 -29.24 -26.55 53.44
N PHE A 738 -28.04 -26.72 52.88
CA PHE A 738 -27.74 -27.78 51.91
C PHE A 738 -27.93 -29.19 52.50
N ALA A 739 -27.63 -29.36 53.78
CA ALA A 739 -27.76 -30.63 54.48
C ALA A 739 -29.15 -30.86 55.06
N ASP A 740 -30.09 -29.92 54.91
CA ASP A 740 -31.44 -30.00 55.46
C ASP A 740 -32.40 -30.71 54.49
N GLU A 741 -32.71 -31.98 54.78
CA GLU A 741 -33.78 -32.73 54.14
C GLU A 741 -34.95 -33.00 55.10
N GLY A 742 -35.02 -32.22 56.19
CA GLY A 742 -35.93 -32.44 57.31
C GLY A 742 -35.49 -33.54 58.27
N SER A 743 -36.36 -33.82 59.26
CA SER A 743 -36.13 -34.84 60.27
C SER A 743 -35.80 -36.19 59.64
N TRP A 744 -34.77 -36.87 60.14
CA TRP A 744 -34.30 -38.14 59.59
C TRP A 744 -34.32 -39.30 60.61
N ILE A 745 -34.69 -39.03 61.86
CA ILE A 745 -35.12 -40.05 62.82
C ILE A 745 -36.60 -39.81 63.15
N PHE A 746 -37.46 -40.76 62.77
CA PHE A 746 -38.90 -40.67 63.01
C PHE A 746 -39.32 -41.57 64.18
N GLY A 747 -40.34 -41.14 64.93
CA GLY A 747 -40.98 -41.98 65.96
C GLY A 747 -40.25 -42.06 67.30
N LEU A 748 -39.70 -40.95 67.81
CA LEU A 748 -39.03 -40.89 69.12
C LEU A 748 -40.01 -41.30 70.27
N PRO A 749 -39.59 -42.11 71.25
CA PRO A 749 -38.25 -42.64 71.48
C PRO A 749 -37.87 -43.80 70.54
N GLN A 750 -36.66 -43.76 69.97
CA GLN A 750 -36.18 -44.77 69.01
C GLN A 750 -34.86 -45.41 69.49
N ASP A 751 -34.74 -46.74 69.37
CA ASP A 751 -33.54 -47.49 69.79
C ASP A 751 -32.42 -47.40 68.73
N TYR A 752 -31.29 -46.81 69.12
CA TYR A 752 -30.06 -46.69 68.33
C TYR A 752 -28.86 -47.42 68.96
N THR A 753 -29.12 -48.47 69.77
CA THR A 753 -28.07 -49.34 70.31
C THR A 753 -27.19 -49.90 69.21
N TRP A 754 -27.77 -50.25 68.05
CA TRP A 754 -27.05 -50.76 66.89
C TRP A 754 -25.97 -49.80 66.36
N LEU A 755 -26.13 -48.49 66.59
CA LEU A 755 -25.19 -47.46 66.16
C LEU A 755 -24.15 -47.16 67.25
N VAL A 756 -24.61 -46.99 68.50
CA VAL A 756 -23.78 -46.52 69.63
C VAL A 756 -22.98 -47.66 70.27
N HIS A 757 -23.58 -48.85 70.37
CA HIS A 757 -22.97 -50.08 70.89
C HIS A 757 -23.18 -51.26 69.93
N PRO A 758 -22.58 -51.21 68.72
CA PRO A 758 -22.73 -52.27 67.71
C PRO A 758 -22.17 -53.62 68.19
N ASN A 759 -21.16 -53.59 69.07
CA ASN A 759 -20.58 -54.75 69.74
C ASN A 759 -20.87 -54.70 71.24
N ARG A 760 -21.45 -55.76 71.79
CA ARG A 760 -21.88 -55.83 73.20
C ARG A 760 -20.73 -55.74 74.23
N ASN A 761 -19.48 -55.99 73.82
CA ASN A 761 -18.31 -56.04 74.72
C ASN A 761 -17.38 -54.83 74.55
N GLU A 762 -17.77 -53.82 73.76
CA GLU A 762 -16.91 -52.68 73.42
C GLU A 762 -17.67 -51.39 73.69
N TRP A 763 -17.11 -50.53 74.56
CA TRP A 763 -17.65 -49.21 74.83
C TRP A 763 -17.02 -48.16 73.92
N LEU A 764 -17.83 -47.55 73.07
CA LEU A 764 -17.41 -46.45 72.20
C LEU A 764 -17.93 -45.12 72.77
N HIS A 765 -17.02 -44.21 73.09
CA HIS A 765 -17.40 -42.85 73.52
C HIS A 765 -17.84 -41.95 72.37
N SER A 766 -17.45 -42.28 71.15
CA SER A 766 -17.92 -41.68 69.91
C SER A 766 -17.68 -42.65 68.75
N GLY A 767 -18.44 -42.50 67.67
CA GLY A 767 -18.35 -43.41 66.53
C GLY A 767 -19.35 -43.09 65.43
N GLY A 768 -19.55 -44.08 64.54
CA GLY A 768 -20.39 -43.92 63.36
C GLY A 768 -19.71 -43.11 62.25
N GLY A 769 -20.52 -42.51 61.39
CA GLY A 769 -20.06 -41.85 60.17
C GLY A 769 -19.70 -42.82 59.06
N GLY A 770 -19.27 -42.26 57.92
CA GLY A 770 -18.72 -43.02 56.81
C GLY A 770 -18.88 -42.23 55.53
N ALA A 771 -17.91 -41.35 55.29
CA ALA A 771 -17.90 -40.43 54.16
C ALA A 771 -17.91 -41.19 52.82
N PRO A 772 -18.53 -40.63 51.76
CA PRO A 772 -18.46 -41.19 50.41
C PRO A 772 -17.01 -41.39 49.94
N ASN A 773 -16.76 -42.47 49.19
CA ASN A 773 -15.41 -42.78 48.70
C ASN A 773 -15.07 -41.91 47.47
N VAL A 774 -14.35 -40.81 47.69
CA VAL A 774 -13.86 -39.93 46.64
C VAL A 774 -12.34 -39.92 46.64
N ARG A 775 -11.74 -40.15 45.46
CA ARG A 775 -10.29 -40.04 45.28
C ARG A 775 -9.91 -38.58 45.06
N GLU A 776 -9.58 -37.90 46.15
CA GLU A 776 -9.05 -36.55 46.11
C GLU A 776 -7.70 -36.48 45.39
N PHE A 777 -7.44 -35.37 44.72
CA PHE A 777 -6.15 -35.11 44.09
C PHE A 777 -5.83 -33.62 44.07
N SER A 778 -4.55 -33.32 43.90
CA SER A 778 -4.06 -31.99 43.52
C SER A 778 -2.92 -32.14 42.53
N LYS A 779 -2.97 -31.39 41.43
CA LYS A 779 -1.98 -31.35 40.37
C LYS A 779 -1.62 -29.90 40.08
N ARG A 780 -0.33 -29.62 39.92
CA ARG A 780 0.17 -28.29 39.55
C ARG A 780 1.08 -28.39 38.35
N LYS A 781 0.84 -27.55 37.34
CA LYS A 781 1.73 -27.32 36.20
C LYS A 781 2.12 -25.86 36.21
N SER A 782 3.42 -25.57 36.18
CA SER A 782 3.94 -24.21 36.06
C SER A 782 4.95 -24.09 34.93
N SER A 783 4.95 -22.93 34.30
CA SER A 783 5.94 -22.49 33.32
C SER A 783 6.47 -21.12 33.74
N ARG A 784 7.76 -20.90 33.45
CA ARG A 784 8.42 -19.62 33.66
C ARG A 784 8.78 -19.03 32.31
N ASP A 785 8.71 -17.70 32.22
CA ASP A 785 9.13 -16.91 31.06
C ASP A 785 8.51 -17.39 29.74
N GLU A 786 7.19 -17.58 29.72
CA GLU A 786 6.49 -17.86 28.47
C GLU A 786 6.51 -16.62 27.57
N LEU A 787 6.96 -16.80 26.33
CA LEU A 787 6.96 -15.78 25.30
C LEU A 787 6.22 -16.33 24.07
N SER A 788 5.16 -15.64 23.68
CA SER A 788 4.48 -15.84 22.40
C SER A 788 4.82 -14.67 21.50
N VAL A 789 5.28 -14.96 20.28
CA VAL A 789 5.55 -13.92 19.27
C VAL A 789 4.83 -14.26 17.99
N GLU A 790 4.14 -13.27 17.44
CA GLU A 790 3.43 -13.35 16.17
C GLU A 790 3.86 -12.22 15.24
N LEU A 791 3.79 -12.47 13.94
CA LEU A 791 3.97 -11.45 12.91
C LEU A 791 2.76 -11.47 11.98
N HIS A 792 2.21 -10.30 11.72
CA HIS A 792 1.11 -10.09 10.80
C HIS A 792 1.59 -9.16 9.69
N ALA A 793 1.07 -9.34 8.48
CA ALA A 793 1.40 -8.49 7.33
C ALA A 793 0.12 -7.97 6.67
N SER A 794 0.04 -6.67 6.46
CA SER A 794 -0.96 -6.03 5.61
C SER A 794 -0.26 -5.59 4.31
N VAL A 795 -0.59 -6.29 3.21
CA VAL A 795 0.03 -6.16 1.87
C VAL A 795 -1.04 -6.29 0.78
N ALA A 796 -2.03 -7.13 1.05
CA ALA A 796 -3.24 -7.34 0.27
C ALA A 796 -4.47 -6.86 1.06
N HIS A 797 -5.66 -6.97 0.46
CA HIS A 797 -6.91 -6.45 1.03
C HIS A 797 -7.21 -6.95 2.45
N LEU A 798 -6.80 -8.19 2.76
CA LEU A 798 -6.89 -8.75 4.11
C LEU A 798 -5.50 -8.96 4.73
N PRO A 799 -5.30 -8.59 6.01
CA PRO A 799 -4.06 -8.89 6.71
C PRO A 799 -3.91 -10.40 6.93
N ARG A 800 -2.66 -10.88 6.92
CA ARG A 800 -2.34 -12.30 7.13
C ARG A 800 -1.37 -12.48 8.30
N LYS A 801 -1.64 -13.44 9.18
CA LYS A 801 -0.65 -13.93 10.15
C LYS A 801 0.41 -14.77 9.43
N LEU A 802 1.68 -14.43 9.60
CA LEU A 802 2.81 -15.14 9.01
C LEU A 802 3.27 -16.31 9.90
N LYS A 803 3.74 -17.38 9.27
CA LYS A 803 4.29 -18.58 9.93
C LYS A 803 5.80 -18.43 10.17
N GLY A 804 6.37 -19.19 11.10
CA GLY A 804 7.82 -19.18 11.34
C GLY A 804 8.29 -18.22 12.43
N ALA A 805 9.59 -18.22 12.69
CA ALA A 805 10.19 -17.49 13.81
C ALA A 805 10.28 -15.98 13.52
N VAL A 806 9.80 -15.17 14.46
CA VAL A 806 9.83 -13.71 14.34
C VAL A 806 11.16 -13.17 14.87
N ASN A 807 11.78 -12.27 14.13
CA ASN A 807 13.05 -11.66 14.52
C ASN A 807 12.88 -10.77 15.77
N GLY A 808 13.58 -11.06 16.87
CA GLY A 808 13.50 -10.25 18.09
C GLY A 808 13.85 -8.76 17.90
N ARG A 809 14.57 -8.39 16.83
CA ARG A 809 14.93 -7.00 16.52
C ARG A 809 13.75 -6.11 16.13
N TYR A 810 12.56 -6.67 15.87
CA TYR A 810 11.34 -5.87 15.76
C TYR A 810 11.14 -5.02 17.04
N PHE A 811 11.41 -5.59 18.22
CA PHE A 811 11.10 -4.99 19.52
C PHE A 811 12.23 -4.15 20.13
N VAL A 812 13.30 -3.87 19.38
CA VAL A 812 14.41 -2.99 19.83
C VAL A 812 14.60 -1.84 18.85
N PRO A 813 15.14 -0.68 19.28
CA PRO A 813 15.43 0.45 18.41
C PRO A 813 16.44 0.13 17.31
N SER A 814 16.23 0.74 16.15
CA SER A 814 17.13 0.73 14.99
C SER A 814 17.47 2.18 14.61
N PRO A 815 18.73 2.62 14.61
CA PRO A 815 19.91 1.89 15.08
C PRO A 815 19.84 1.58 16.57
N HIS A 816 20.47 0.48 16.98
CA HIS A 816 20.54 0.13 18.39
C HIS A 816 21.47 1.11 19.15
N PRO A 817 21.02 1.79 20.22
CA PRO A 817 21.75 2.89 20.86
C PRO A 817 23.17 2.58 21.34
N LYS A 818 23.47 1.32 21.66
CA LYS A 818 24.79 0.90 22.14
C LYS A 818 25.70 0.30 21.08
N THR A 819 25.11 -0.32 20.05
CA THR A 819 25.88 -1.15 19.10
C THR A 819 25.86 -0.56 17.69
N GLY A 820 24.94 0.35 17.40
CA GLY A 820 24.77 0.94 16.07
C GLY A 820 24.13 0.00 15.04
N HIS A 821 23.80 -1.25 15.42
CA HIS A 821 23.21 -2.20 14.48
C HIS A 821 21.84 -1.73 14.02
N THR A 822 21.60 -1.83 12.71
CA THR A 822 20.32 -1.50 12.09
C THR A 822 19.44 -2.73 11.89
N PHE A 823 18.16 -2.47 11.69
CA PHE A 823 17.13 -3.44 11.34
C PHE A 823 16.78 -3.31 9.86
N TYR A 824 16.57 -4.42 9.17
CA TYR A 824 16.25 -4.43 7.75
C TYR A 824 15.15 -5.46 7.50
N ARG A 825 14.12 -5.05 6.76
CA ARG A 825 13.06 -5.89 6.23
C ARG A 825 12.63 -5.31 4.91
N ASP A 826 12.76 -6.04 3.81
CA ASP A 826 12.38 -5.59 2.48
C ASP A 826 11.16 -6.33 1.90
N GLY A 827 10.71 -5.93 0.70
CA GLY A 827 9.67 -6.61 -0.05
C GLY A 827 9.53 -6.09 -1.48
N CYS A 828 8.85 -6.82 -2.35
CA CYS A 828 8.47 -6.35 -3.69
C CYS A 828 7.03 -6.72 -4.03
N LYS A 829 6.40 -5.95 -4.92
CA LYS A 829 5.05 -6.17 -5.40
C LYS A 829 4.97 -5.91 -6.90
N ASN A 830 4.25 -6.75 -7.63
CA ASN A 830 3.86 -6.46 -9.00
C ASN A 830 2.78 -5.38 -8.97
N MET A 831 3.04 -4.25 -9.63
CA MET A 831 2.16 -3.08 -9.62
C MET A 831 1.31 -2.99 -10.89
N ALA A 832 1.79 -3.49 -12.04
CA ALA A 832 1.08 -3.42 -13.32
C ALA A 832 0.88 -4.80 -13.96
N GLY A 833 -0.37 -5.08 -14.35
CA GLY A 833 -0.78 -6.32 -15.00
C GLY A 833 -1.84 -7.07 -14.20
N LEU A 834 -2.20 -8.26 -14.69
CA LEU A 834 -3.24 -9.12 -14.12
C LEU A 834 -2.71 -10.07 -13.04
N THR A 835 -1.40 -10.31 -12.99
CA THR A 835 -0.80 -11.18 -11.98
C THR A 835 -0.68 -10.46 -10.64
N GLU A 836 -1.44 -10.90 -9.64
CA GLU A 836 -1.22 -10.43 -8.28
C GLU A 836 0.00 -11.14 -7.68
N TYR A 837 1.08 -10.41 -7.42
CA TYR A 837 2.24 -10.94 -6.71
C TYR A 837 2.81 -9.94 -5.70
N ALA A 838 3.13 -10.39 -4.50
CA ALA A 838 3.93 -9.64 -3.54
C ALA A 838 4.75 -10.57 -2.64
N ASN A 839 5.85 -10.08 -2.06
CA ASN A 839 6.55 -10.76 -0.98
C ASN A 839 7.15 -9.78 0.04
N VAL A 840 7.48 -10.31 1.22
CA VAL A 840 8.16 -9.57 2.31
C VAL A 840 9.24 -10.44 2.94
N GLU A 841 10.26 -9.82 3.55
CA GLU A 841 11.39 -10.53 4.13
C GLU A 841 11.01 -11.22 5.46
N HIS A 842 10.39 -12.38 5.34
CA HIS A 842 10.06 -13.25 6.45
C HIS A 842 9.96 -14.68 5.93
N PHE A 843 10.71 -15.63 6.49
CA PHE A 843 10.80 -16.97 5.92
C PHE A 843 9.77 -17.92 6.57
N GLU A 844 8.91 -18.54 5.77
CA GLU A 844 7.87 -19.49 6.20
C GLU A 844 8.26 -20.97 5.96
N GLY A 845 9.46 -21.20 5.39
CA GLY A 845 10.06 -22.50 5.07
C GLY A 845 11.56 -22.34 4.76
N GLU A 846 12.20 -23.39 4.25
CA GLU A 846 13.61 -23.30 3.83
C GLU A 846 13.73 -22.42 2.58
N GLY A 847 14.30 -21.22 2.73
CA GLY A 847 14.61 -20.32 1.62
C GLY A 847 13.40 -19.60 1.00
N GLU A 848 12.17 -19.86 1.47
CA GLU A 848 10.96 -19.24 0.94
C GLU A 848 10.47 -18.06 1.80
N ARG A 849 10.36 -16.89 1.16
CA ARG A 849 9.77 -15.70 1.78
C ARG A 849 8.24 -15.80 1.81
N ALA A 850 7.63 -15.13 2.79
CA ALA A 850 6.21 -14.91 2.85
C ALA A 850 5.77 -14.11 1.62
N HIS A 851 4.89 -14.71 0.83
CA HIS A 851 4.44 -14.17 -0.45
C HIS A 851 2.93 -14.32 -0.63
N TRP A 852 2.41 -13.58 -1.63
CA TRP A 852 1.03 -13.57 -2.08
C TRP A 852 1.03 -13.77 -3.59
N GLY A 853 0.20 -14.70 -4.07
CA GLY A 853 0.14 -15.07 -5.49
C GLY A 853 1.43 -15.68 -6.03
N GLU A 854 1.45 -15.99 -7.31
CA GLU A 854 2.54 -16.68 -7.98
C GLU A 854 2.81 -16.05 -9.35
N THR A 855 4.00 -16.26 -9.89
CA THR A 855 4.34 -15.85 -11.26
C THR A 855 5.28 -16.87 -11.88
N ARG A 856 5.16 -17.09 -13.18
CA ARG A 856 6.04 -17.99 -13.95
C ARG A 856 7.44 -17.43 -14.19
N LEU A 857 7.69 -16.18 -13.82
CA LEU A 857 8.96 -15.52 -14.07
C LEU A 857 10.09 -15.99 -13.13
N PHE A 858 9.84 -16.68 -12.03
CA PHE A 858 10.92 -17.22 -11.22
C PHE A 858 10.48 -18.40 -10.39
N ASP A 859 11.42 -19.29 -10.11
CA ASP A 859 11.15 -20.57 -9.47
C ASP A 859 11.25 -20.51 -7.94
N SER A 860 11.84 -19.43 -7.38
CA SER A 860 12.01 -19.28 -5.93
C SER A 860 11.59 -17.91 -5.42
N HIS A 861 10.83 -17.91 -4.33
CA HIS A 861 10.38 -16.68 -3.65
C HIS A 861 11.45 -16.12 -2.71
N GLY A 862 12.72 -16.50 -2.86
CA GLY A 862 13.79 -16.23 -1.89
C GLY A 862 14.34 -14.79 -1.91
N GLY A 863 14.01 -14.01 -2.93
CA GLY A 863 14.58 -12.67 -3.15
C GLY A 863 13.55 -11.56 -3.37
N VAL A 864 14.07 -10.34 -3.47
CA VAL A 864 13.34 -9.17 -3.97
C VAL A 864 13.57 -9.06 -5.47
N TYR A 865 12.51 -8.84 -6.23
CA TYR A 865 12.58 -8.67 -7.69
C TYR A 865 12.07 -7.29 -8.10
N SER A 866 12.76 -6.68 -9.08
CA SER A 866 12.29 -5.46 -9.72
C SER A 866 11.47 -5.83 -10.93
N PHE A 867 10.15 -5.63 -10.83
CA PHE A 867 9.22 -5.82 -11.94
C PHE A 867 9.31 -4.64 -12.90
N ILE A 868 9.20 -4.91 -14.20
CA ILE A 868 9.21 -3.92 -15.28
C ILE A 868 8.15 -4.29 -16.32
N GLY A 869 7.64 -3.30 -17.05
CA GLY A 869 6.56 -3.49 -18.02
C GLY A 869 5.25 -3.92 -17.36
N VAL A 870 4.51 -4.82 -18.00
CA VAL A 870 3.23 -5.33 -17.52
C VAL A 870 3.33 -6.85 -17.37
N VAL A 871 3.02 -7.39 -16.20
CA VAL A 871 3.17 -8.82 -15.93
C VAL A 871 1.80 -9.47 -15.73
N ASN A 872 1.46 -10.36 -16.66
CA ASN A 872 0.22 -11.15 -16.69
C ASN A 872 0.46 -12.67 -16.53
N GLU A 873 1.71 -13.09 -16.31
CA GLU A 873 2.15 -14.50 -16.28
C GLU A 873 2.67 -14.99 -14.92
#